data_AF-A0A3A8PZ50-F1
#
_entry.id   AF-A0A3A8PZ50-F1
#
_cell.length_a   1.000
_cell.length_b   1.000
_cell.length_c   1.000
_cell.angle_alpha   90.00
_cell.angle_beta   90.00
_cell.angle_gamma   90.00
#
_symmetry.space_group_name_H-M   'P 1'
#
loop_
_entity.id
_entity.type
_entity.pdbx_description
1 polymer ?
#
loop_
_entity_poly.entity_id
_entity_poly.type
_entity_poly.pdbx_seq_one_letter_code
_entity_poly.pdbx_strand_id
1 'polypeptide(L)'
;MAHRLLKTIGAAWLGVALTACGTQGSTGDEVQAPEQEKSGEDIQSTLNALGGAQVLGVHADGIPDSIRGELGRVERTLTTLAASRQAVAGVAPAFRLNPDDLVLRKANFDEQGNQHLRFTQTKNGLEVVGGELVVHVRPDGSVFGANGSARDGLNLSAMPRIAGTSARDAALKATVGTGLAVQGSPRLVYVRTEDGALRLAYEVKVTGETAEMPLRDRVYVNATDGSIVLRVPEIHTALNRKVYSANNGTSTPGTLKRSEGQAAIGDSHVDTNYDMLGYTYDCYKTHFNRDSLNNAGTALISTVHYSRNYVNAYWDGTQMVYGDGDGVNSIELGKDADVTVHELTHAVTEFESNLTYSGQSGGLNEAMSDTFGAFCESASKNWSTAADVWMVGEDVWTPGTANDALRYMDDPAKDGASLDWAPDYSGQDVHYTSGIPNLAFALLSKGGTHPRGKSTIVVPAIGVQKAGQIWYYANTNLYTASTTYVQAKAWTIQAAAALGYSQADQDAVKAAWEAVGVGVTVPPPTSTPITNGTPVTNLSGATGSKKYYSLVVPAGATNLKFTTAGGTGDVDLYVRFGEAPDASTYDCRPYASGNAETCTITNVQAGTYYVMLNAYSAYSGVTLTGSFTTGTGGGNVLQNNVPVTGISGASGSFTSEWITVDVPANKKVTITTSGGTGDADLFVKFGSSPTTTVYDCRPYLSGNNESCAITKTTAGKYYVKIRGYSAYSGVTLKAVW
;
A
#
# COMPACT_ATOMS: atom_id res chain seq x y z
N MET A 1 -42.15 14.67 47.99
CA MET A 1 -42.70 16.05 47.88
C MET A 1 -41.61 16.87 47.20
N ALA A 2 -41.65 17.14 45.89
CA ALA A 2 -42.68 17.80 45.09
C ALA A 2 -42.77 19.32 45.37
N HIS A 3 -41.98 20.10 44.63
CA HIS A 3 -42.47 21.31 43.96
C HIS A 3 -41.81 21.42 42.57
N ARG A 4 -42.49 22.12 41.66
CA ARG A 4 -42.40 22.00 40.19
C ARG A 4 -42.86 23.33 39.58
N LEU A 5 -42.64 23.53 38.27
CA LEU A 5 -43.11 24.66 37.42
C LEU A 5 -42.29 25.97 37.51
N LEU A 6 -42.07 26.76 36.44
CA LEU A 6 -42.14 26.51 34.97
C LEU A 6 -41.51 27.69 34.17
N LYS A 7 -41.31 27.46 32.86
CA LYS A 7 -41.39 28.41 31.71
C LYS A 7 -40.13 29.13 31.16
N THR A 8 -40.16 29.15 29.82
CA THR A 8 -39.22 29.62 28.79
C THR A 8 -39.64 31.00 28.21
N ILE A 9 -38.97 31.42 27.12
CA ILE A 9 -39.15 32.65 26.30
C ILE A 9 -38.24 33.80 26.80
N GLY A 10 -37.55 34.59 25.96
CA GLY A 10 -37.46 34.65 24.49
C GLY A 10 -36.38 35.65 24.04
N ALA A 11 -36.14 35.81 22.74
CA ALA A 11 -34.91 36.42 22.21
C ALA A 11 -34.98 37.93 21.84
N ALA A 12 -33.87 38.63 22.15
CA ALA A 12 -33.16 39.61 21.30
C ALA A 12 -33.70 41.04 21.03
N TRP A 13 -32.76 41.84 20.46
CA TRP A 13 -32.85 43.15 19.77
C TRP A 13 -32.61 44.50 20.52
N LEU A 14 -31.34 44.93 20.42
CA LEU A 14 -30.80 46.20 19.85
C LEU A 14 -31.32 47.61 20.28
N GLY A 15 -30.34 48.47 20.66
CA GLY A 15 -30.26 49.90 20.29
C GLY A 15 -30.46 50.94 21.40
N VAL A 16 -29.92 52.18 21.34
CA VAL A 16 -28.90 52.83 20.48
C VAL A 16 -28.34 54.07 21.22
N ALA A 17 -27.04 54.36 21.03
CA ALA A 17 -26.27 55.63 21.13
C ALA A 17 -26.51 56.71 22.21
N LEU A 18 -25.39 57.35 22.61
CA LEU A 18 -25.28 58.81 22.68
C LEU A 18 -23.84 59.28 22.39
N THR A 19 -23.69 60.29 21.55
CA THR A 19 -22.42 60.86 21.05
C THR A 19 -22.21 62.30 21.54
N ALA A 20 -20.94 62.73 21.62
CA ALA A 20 -20.55 64.14 21.69
C ALA A 20 -19.22 64.36 20.95
N CYS A 21 -18.98 65.57 20.44
CA CYS A 21 -18.04 65.85 19.34
C CYS A 21 -16.96 66.89 19.69
N GLY A 22 -15.84 66.93 18.95
CA GLY A 22 -14.80 67.97 19.04
C GLY A 22 -13.62 67.76 18.08
N THR A 23 -13.28 68.76 17.25
CA THR A 23 -12.42 68.67 16.04
C THR A 23 -11.40 69.85 15.97
N GLN A 24 -10.38 69.95 15.09
CA GLN A 24 -9.95 69.16 13.91
C GLN A 24 -8.45 69.39 13.57
N GLY A 25 -7.81 68.48 12.82
CA GLY A 25 -6.52 68.70 12.11
C GLY A 25 -5.27 68.19 12.84
N SER A 26 -4.28 67.54 12.23
CA SER A 26 -4.03 67.27 10.79
C SER A 26 -3.27 65.94 10.60
N THR A 27 -3.57 65.23 9.50
CA THR A 27 -2.68 64.30 8.74
C THR A 27 -1.59 63.52 9.50
N GLY A 28 -1.77 62.21 9.63
CA GLY A 28 -0.71 61.24 9.94
C GLY A 28 -1.30 59.84 9.90
N ASP A 29 -0.81 58.99 8.99
CA ASP A 29 -1.41 57.69 8.70
C ASP A 29 -1.48 56.78 9.93
N GLU A 30 -2.55 55.97 10.01
CA GLU A 30 -2.51 54.74 10.80
C GLU A 30 -1.40 53.87 10.21
N VAL A 31 -0.24 53.83 10.89
CA VAL A 31 0.79 52.84 10.60
C VAL A 31 0.21 51.47 10.94
N GLN A 32 -0.35 50.81 9.93
CA GLN A 32 -0.60 49.38 9.95
C GLN A 32 0.67 48.71 10.47
N ALA A 33 0.53 47.84 11.46
CA ALA A 33 1.62 46.94 11.82
C ALA A 33 2.01 46.17 10.54
N PRO A 34 3.29 46.15 10.14
CA PRO A 34 3.68 45.59 8.85
C PRO A 34 3.25 44.12 8.77
N GLU A 35 2.62 43.75 7.65
CA GLU A 35 2.33 42.35 7.34
C GLU A 35 3.62 41.56 7.39
N GLN A 36 3.72 40.65 8.36
CA GLN A 36 4.97 39.95 8.65
C GLN A 36 5.32 38.99 7.49
N GLU A 37 6.48 39.22 6.89
CA GLU A 37 6.92 38.72 5.58
C GLU A 37 6.70 37.21 5.35
N LYS A 38 5.62 36.89 4.62
CA LYS A 38 5.30 35.54 4.12
C LYS A 38 5.72 35.30 2.66
N SER A 39 6.32 36.27 1.98
CA SER A 39 6.51 36.19 0.52
C SER A 39 7.67 35.28 0.06
N GLY A 40 8.62 34.93 0.94
CA GLY A 40 9.79 34.11 0.60
C GLY A 40 10.81 34.80 -0.31
N GLU A 41 10.56 36.07 -0.67
CA GLU A 41 11.41 36.89 -1.53
C GLU A 41 12.76 37.22 -0.86
N ASP A 42 12.78 37.30 0.48
CA ASP A 42 13.98 37.46 1.31
C ASP A 42 14.90 36.23 1.22
N ILE A 43 14.31 35.04 1.28
CA ILE A 43 15.01 33.76 1.13
C ILE A 43 15.51 33.63 -0.32
N GLN A 44 14.68 33.91 -1.32
CA GLN A 44 15.08 33.85 -2.73
C GLN A 44 16.20 34.86 -3.07
N SER A 45 16.13 36.09 -2.52
CA SER A 45 17.20 37.08 -2.62
C SER A 45 18.52 36.58 -2.04
N THR A 46 18.45 35.94 -0.86
CA THR A 46 19.62 35.34 -0.21
C THR A 46 20.20 34.18 -1.02
N LEU A 47 19.38 33.27 -1.54
CA LEU A 47 19.81 32.15 -2.38
C LEU A 47 20.47 32.62 -3.69
N ASN A 48 19.96 33.72 -4.26
CA ASN A 48 20.56 34.38 -5.43
C ASN A 48 21.93 34.99 -5.08
N ALA A 49 22.08 35.61 -3.90
CA ALA A 49 23.37 36.11 -3.40
C ALA A 49 24.38 34.98 -3.11
N LEU A 50 23.89 33.78 -2.78
CA LEU A 50 24.67 32.54 -2.65
C LEU A 50 24.90 31.81 -3.99
N GLY A 51 24.95 32.55 -5.10
CA GLY A 51 25.28 32.01 -6.42
C GLY A 51 24.18 31.15 -7.05
N GLY A 52 22.93 31.28 -6.61
CA GLY A 52 21.81 30.45 -7.07
C GLY A 52 21.75 29.11 -6.36
N ALA A 53 21.98 29.10 -5.04
CA ALA A 53 21.94 27.91 -4.21
C ALA A 53 20.61 27.13 -4.37
N GLN A 54 20.70 25.82 -4.55
CA GLN A 54 19.55 24.94 -4.68
C GLN A 54 18.97 24.62 -3.30
N VAL A 55 17.68 24.87 -3.11
CA VAL A 55 16.91 24.33 -1.98
C VAL A 55 16.63 22.86 -2.23
N LEU A 56 16.98 22.00 -1.28
CA LEU A 56 16.76 20.55 -1.35
C LEU A 56 15.55 20.10 -0.52
N GLY A 57 15.18 20.87 0.51
CA GLY A 57 14.01 20.63 1.36
C GLY A 57 13.56 21.92 2.04
N VAL A 58 12.29 21.96 2.45
CA VAL A 58 11.65 23.08 3.16
C VAL A 58 10.86 22.57 4.35
N HIS A 59 10.92 23.30 5.45
CA HIS A 59 10.04 23.14 6.60
C HIS A 59 8.59 23.50 6.25
N ALA A 60 7.63 23.06 7.06
CA ALA A 60 6.21 23.35 6.87
C ALA A 60 5.84 24.86 6.93
N ASP A 61 6.75 25.71 7.42
CA ASP A 61 6.63 27.18 7.41
C ASP A 61 7.27 27.84 6.16
N GLY A 62 7.73 27.04 5.19
CA GLY A 62 8.29 27.48 3.91
C GLY A 62 9.77 27.88 3.96
N ILE A 63 10.39 27.87 5.14
CA ILE A 63 11.83 28.15 5.28
C ILE A 63 12.63 26.90 4.89
N PRO A 64 13.72 27.01 4.11
CA PRO A 64 14.59 25.87 3.80
C PRO A 64 14.99 25.05 5.02
N ASP A 65 14.95 23.72 4.89
CA ASP A 65 15.61 22.79 5.82
C ASP A 65 17.02 22.40 5.33
N SER A 66 17.27 22.51 4.03
CA SER A 66 18.52 22.12 3.41
C SER A 66 18.77 22.87 2.11
N ILE A 67 20.01 23.35 1.94
CA ILE A 67 20.48 24.05 0.74
C ILE A 67 21.83 23.50 0.29
N ARG A 68 22.09 23.51 -1.02
CA ARG A 68 23.33 23.02 -1.65
C ARG A 68 23.76 23.92 -2.79
N GLY A 69 25.07 24.13 -2.94
CA GLY A 69 25.66 25.00 -3.94
C GLY A 69 27.04 25.45 -3.51
N GLU A 70 27.66 26.41 -4.21
CA GLU A 70 28.89 27.05 -3.74
C GLU A 70 28.53 28.23 -2.82
N LEU A 71 28.19 27.93 -1.56
CA LEU A 71 27.60 28.85 -0.57
C LEU A 71 28.62 29.83 0.05
N GLY A 72 29.79 29.98 -0.55
CA GLY A 72 30.88 30.82 -0.07
C GLY A 72 32.17 30.04 0.23
N ARG A 73 33.15 30.73 0.81
CA ARG A 73 34.46 30.19 1.18
C ARG A 73 34.90 30.66 2.54
N VAL A 74 35.68 29.81 3.21
CA VAL A 74 36.25 30.05 4.55
C VAL A 74 37.70 29.61 4.64
N GLU A 75 38.40 30.07 5.68
CA GLU A 75 39.77 29.67 5.94
C GLU A 75 39.88 28.17 6.29
N ARG A 76 40.96 27.53 5.84
CA ARG A 76 41.19 26.07 5.87
C ARG A 76 41.28 25.41 7.26
N THR A 77 41.06 26.15 8.35
CA THR A 77 41.24 25.65 9.72
C THR A 77 40.14 26.16 10.65
N LEU A 78 38.93 25.60 10.53
CA LEU A 78 37.75 25.99 11.30
C LEU A 78 37.74 25.41 12.73
N THR A 79 38.90 25.36 13.38
CA THR A 79 39.07 24.87 14.76
C THR A 79 38.84 25.95 15.82
N THR A 80 38.65 27.21 15.40
CA THR A 80 38.38 28.34 16.29
C THR A 80 36.93 28.84 16.17
N LEU A 81 36.42 29.43 17.25
CA LEU A 81 35.08 30.04 17.28
C LEU A 81 34.94 31.23 16.31
N ALA A 82 36.04 31.89 15.96
CA ALA A 82 36.04 33.00 14.99
C ALA A 82 35.94 32.48 13.55
N ALA A 83 36.74 31.48 13.19
CA ALA A 83 36.74 30.90 11.83
C ALA A 83 35.42 30.16 11.53
N SER A 84 34.87 29.42 12.49
CA SER A 84 33.57 28.75 12.34
C SER A 84 32.39 29.71 12.12
N ARG A 85 32.41 30.94 12.69
CA ARG A 85 31.39 31.96 12.37
C ARG A 85 31.41 32.39 10.90
N GLN A 86 32.57 32.42 10.24
CA GLN A 86 32.64 32.77 8.81
C GLN A 86 31.87 31.76 7.95
N ALA A 87 31.86 30.47 8.33
CA ALA A 87 31.17 29.41 7.60
C ALA A 87 29.64 29.55 7.67
N VAL A 88 29.13 30.10 8.76
CA VAL A 88 27.69 30.28 8.97
C VAL A 88 27.21 31.69 8.58
N ALA A 89 28.10 32.67 8.48
CA ALA A 89 27.78 34.06 8.16
C ALA A 89 27.02 34.25 6.84
N GLY A 90 27.46 33.59 5.76
CA GLY A 90 26.77 33.65 4.47
C GLY A 90 25.49 32.82 4.42
N VAL A 91 25.39 31.77 5.24
CA VAL A 91 24.38 30.72 5.10
C VAL A 91 23.17 30.94 6.02
N ALA A 92 23.38 31.44 7.25
CA ALA A 92 22.33 31.64 8.24
C ALA A 92 21.11 32.45 7.71
N PRO A 93 21.26 33.53 6.90
CA PRO A 93 20.11 34.29 6.42
C PRO A 93 19.14 33.48 5.54
N ALA A 94 19.61 32.42 4.85
CA ALA A 94 18.73 31.55 4.06
C ALA A 94 17.75 30.73 4.92
N PHE A 95 18.05 30.60 6.22
CA PHE A 95 17.20 29.98 7.25
C PHE A 95 16.50 31.05 8.13
N ARG A 96 16.56 32.32 7.73
CA ARG A 96 16.15 33.50 8.52
C ARG A 96 16.86 33.62 9.88
N LEU A 97 18.07 33.06 10.01
CA LEU A 97 18.88 33.08 11.23
C LEU A 97 19.91 34.21 11.22
N ASN A 98 20.20 34.75 12.40
CA ASN A 98 21.39 35.57 12.62
C ASN A 98 22.60 34.64 12.92
N PRO A 99 23.77 34.84 12.30
CA PRO A 99 25.00 34.11 12.65
C PRO A 99 25.40 34.18 14.13
N ASP A 100 25.08 35.27 14.84
CA ASP A 100 25.37 35.40 16.27
C ASP A 100 24.42 34.60 17.17
N ASP A 101 23.26 34.17 16.64
CA ASP A 101 22.34 33.25 17.28
C ASP A 101 22.72 31.77 17.04
N LEU A 102 23.93 31.48 16.55
CA LEU A 102 24.41 30.11 16.27
C LEU A 102 25.70 29.78 17.03
N VAL A 103 25.59 28.84 17.98
CA VAL A 103 26.69 28.43 18.86
C VAL A 103 27.26 27.09 18.39
N LEU A 104 28.52 27.08 17.96
CA LEU A 104 29.22 25.85 17.56
C LEU A 104 29.23 24.83 18.72
N ARG A 105 28.76 23.61 18.45
CA ARG A 105 28.79 22.48 19.39
C ARG A 105 29.87 21.47 19.03
N LYS A 106 30.01 21.13 17.75
CA LYS A 106 30.88 20.07 17.28
C LYS A 106 31.42 20.40 15.89
N ALA A 107 32.69 20.09 15.69
CA ALA A 107 33.31 20.02 14.38
C ALA A 107 33.87 18.60 14.20
N ASN A 108 33.65 17.98 13.04
CA ASN A 108 34.26 16.71 12.67
C ASN A 108 34.61 16.70 11.19
N PHE A 109 35.43 15.74 10.78
CA PHE A 109 35.75 15.47 9.38
C PHE A 109 35.07 14.17 8.94
N ASP A 110 34.85 14.02 7.63
CA ASP A 110 34.50 12.75 6.98
C ASP A 110 35.72 12.09 6.34
N GLU A 111 35.53 10.89 5.77
CA GLU A 111 36.58 10.10 5.11
C GLU A 111 37.12 10.76 3.82
N GLN A 112 36.38 11.70 3.24
CA GLN A 112 36.81 12.49 2.07
C GLN A 112 37.51 13.80 2.49
N GLY A 113 37.67 14.04 3.79
CA GLY A 113 38.30 15.23 4.36
C GLY A 113 37.41 16.47 4.40
N ASN A 114 36.12 16.37 4.08
CA ASN A 114 35.21 17.49 4.29
C ASN A 114 34.99 17.70 5.80
N GLN A 115 34.90 18.95 6.21
CA GLN A 115 34.56 19.33 7.57
C GLN A 115 33.04 19.54 7.69
N HIS A 116 32.47 19.14 8.83
CA HIS A 116 31.07 19.37 9.19
C HIS A 116 31.03 20.12 10.52
N LEU A 117 30.36 21.27 10.53
CA LEU A 117 30.22 22.14 11.68
C LEU A 117 28.76 22.14 12.16
N ARG A 118 28.50 21.61 13.36
CA ARG A 118 27.18 21.57 13.98
C ARG A 118 27.04 22.73 14.97
N PHE A 119 26.04 23.57 14.75
CA PHE A 119 25.66 24.70 15.58
C PHE A 119 24.30 24.43 16.25
N THR A 120 24.14 24.85 17.51
CA THR A 120 22.82 24.97 18.15
C THR A 120 22.33 26.41 18.00
N GLN A 121 21.05 26.55 17.67
CA GLN A 121 20.36 27.84 17.62
C GLN A 121 20.08 28.37 19.03
N THR A 122 20.34 29.66 19.24
CA THR A 122 19.77 30.46 20.31
C THR A 122 18.75 31.45 19.76
N LYS A 123 17.94 32.02 20.64
CA LYS A 123 17.10 33.18 20.37
C LYS A 123 17.01 34.00 21.65
N ASN A 124 17.27 35.30 21.58
CA ASN A 124 17.30 36.18 22.77
C ASN A 124 18.23 35.65 23.88
N GLY A 125 19.33 34.97 23.51
CA GLY A 125 20.27 34.33 24.44
C GLY A 125 19.79 33.01 25.08
N LEU A 126 18.57 32.54 24.79
CA LEU A 126 18.04 31.25 25.23
C LEU A 126 18.24 30.18 24.17
N GLU A 127 18.50 28.93 24.57
CA GLU A 127 18.64 27.79 23.65
C GLU A 127 17.30 27.46 22.97
N VAL A 128 17.34 27.22 21.65
CA VAL A 128 16.22 26.62 20.90
C VAL A 128 16.41 25.10 20.90
N VAL A 129 15.61 24.41 21.71
CA VAL A 129 15.64 22.95 21.87
C VAL A 129 15.41 22.27 20.52
N GLY A 130 16.35 21.40 20.14
CA GLY A 130 16.31 20.69 18.87
C GLY A 130 16.55 21.58 17.64
N GLY A 131 16.81 22.88 17.80
CA GLY A 131 17.18 23.79 16.72
C GLY A 131 18.68 23.68 16.44
N GLU A 132 19.04 22.99 15.36
CA GLU A 132 20.43 22.84 14.93
C GLU A 132 20.61 23.22 13.46
N LEU A 133 21.80 23.72 13.12
CA LEU A 133 22.26 23.91 11.75
C LEU A 133 23.60 23.21 11.58
N VAL A 134 23.74 22.40 10.52
CA VAL A 134 25.00 21.79 10.11
C VAL A 134 25.48 22.48 8.85
N VAL A 135 26.75 22.90 8.82
CA VAL A 135 27.40 23.51 7.65
C VAL A 135 28.51 22.58 7.17
N HIS A 136 28.55 22.29 5.86
CA HIS A 136 29.51 21.39 5.25
C HIS A 136 30.54 22.15 4.41
N VAL A 137 31.82 21.88 4.65
CA VAL A 137 32.95 22.59 4.03
C VAL A 137 33.94 21.59 3.44
N ARG A 138 34.38 21.79 2.20
CA ARG A 138 35.37 20.91 1.54
C ARG A 138 36.81 21.19 2.02
N PRO A 139 37.79 20.29 1.76
CA PRO A 139 39.22 20.53 2.05
C PRO A 139 39.83 21.82 1.43
N ASP A 140 39.22 22.39 0.41
CA ASP A 140 39.66 23.65 -0.21
C ASP A 140 39.08 24.91 0.45
N GLY A 141 38.20 24.75 1.44
CA GLY A 141 37.52 25.84 2.14
C GLY A 141 36.18 26.26 1.50
N SER A 142 35.69 25.59 0.45
CA SER A 142 34.37 25.87 -0.12
C SER A 142 33.24 25.34 0.78
N VAL A 143 32.27 26.18 1.10
CA VAL A 143 31.04 25.78 1.80
C VAL A 143 30.07 25.22 0.74
N PHE A 144 29.76 23.92 0.81
CA PHE A 144 29.05 23.25 -0.29
C PHE A 144 27.59 22.91 0.02
N GLY A 145 27.18 23.05 1.28
CA GLY A 145 25.83 22.76 1.73
C GLY A 145 25.62 23.14 3.19
N ALA A 146 24.36 23.30 3.57
CA ALA A 146 23.94 23.35 4.96
C ALA A 146 22.54 22.79 5.12
N ASN A 147 22.26 22.16 6.27
CA ASN A 147 20.96 21.61 6.58
C ASN A 147 20.67 21.62 8.09
N GLY A 148 19.40 21.61 8.46
CA GLY A 148 18.99 21.49 9.84
C GLY A 148 17.56 21.96 10.14
N SER A 149 17.23 21.88 11.42
CA SER A 149 15.95 22.29 12.00
C SER A 149 15.92 23.76 12.42
N ALA A 150 17.09 24.38 12.60
CA ALA A 150 17.23 25.76 13.03
C ALA A 150 16.65 26.72 11.99
N ARG A 151 15.81 27.64 12.45
CA ARG A 151 15.19 28.71 11.64
C ARG A 151 14.51 29.74 12.51
N ASP A 152 14.31 30.95 11.99
CA ASP A 152 13.63 32.04 12.70
C ASP A 152 12.76 32.91 11.76
N GLY A 153 12.59 34.20 12.05
CA GLY A 153 11.58 35.09 11.45
C GLY A 153 10.41 35.40 12.38
N LEU A 154 10.47 34.98 13.65
CA LEU A 154 9.41 35.21 14.65
C LEU A 154 9.86 36.27 15.67
N ASN A 155 9.00 37.24 15.97
CA ASN A 155 9.22 38.16 17.10
C ASN A 155 8.59 37.56 18.37
N LEU A 156 9.42 37.00 19.25
CA LEU A 156 8.99 36.34 20.49
C LEU A 156 9.67 36.96 21.71
N SER A 157 8.90 37.12 22.79
CA SER A 157 9.42 37.58 24.08
C SER A 157 10.11 36.46 24.84
N ALA A 158 11.25 36.78 25.46
CA ALA A 158 11.94 35.91 26.41
C ALA A 158 11.43 36.04 27.86
N MET A 159 10.40 36.84 28.12
CA MET A 159 9.84 37.05 29.46
C MET A 159 8.78 35.98 29.78
N PRO A 160 8.98 35.13 30.81
CA PRO A 160 7.96 34.19 31.27
C PRO A 160 6.81 34.91 31.97
N ARG A 161 5.60 34.34 31.92
CA ARG A 161 4.43 34.79 32.70
C ARG A 161 4.15 33.93 33.93
N ILE A 162 4.67 32.70 33.99
CA ILE A 162 4.64 31.84 35.17
C ILE A 162 6.01 31.82 35.87
N ALA A 163 6.03 31.52 37.17
CA ALA A 163 7.29 31.29 37.87
C ALA A 163 7.85 29.89 37.57
N GLY A 164 9.17 29.72 37.66
CA GLY A 164 9.81 28.42 37.53
C GLY A 164 9.33 27.39 38.56
N THR A 165 8.88 27.83 39.74
CA THR A 165 8.23 26.94 40.73
C THR A 165 6.90 26.37 40.21
N SER A 166 6.08 27.19 39.54
CA SER A 166 4.85 26.71 38.90
C SER A 166 5.16 25.70 37.78
N ALA A 167 6.23 25.92 37.02
CA ALA A 167 6.70 24.96 36.01
C ALA A 167 7.20 23.63 36.62
N ARG A 168 7.95 23.69 37.73
CA ARG A 168 8.35 22.51 38.51
C ARG A 168 7.14 21.68 38.93
N ASP A 169 6.12 22.32 39.48
CA ASP A 169 4.94 21.64 40.01
C ASP A 169 4.06 21.07 38.88
N ALA A 170 3.96 21.79 37.75
CA ALA A 170 3.32 21.28 36.53
C ALA A 170 4.04 20.06 35.94
N ALA A 171 5.38 20.08 35.88
CA ALA A 171 6.18 18.95 35.40
C ALA A 171 6.02 17.72 36.29
N LEU A 172 6.10 17.87 37.62
CA LEU A 172 5.86 16.79 38.58
C LEU A 172 4.44 16.19 38.44
N LYS A 173 3.43 17.02 38.19
CA LYS A 173 2.05 16.58 37.98
C LYS A 173 1.85 15.85 36.64
N ALA A 174 2.66 16.16 35.63
CA ALA A 174 2.57 15.56 34.29
C ALA A 174 3.36 14.25 34.15
N THR A 175 4.35 14.01 35.01
CA THR A 175 5.09 12.75 35.07
C THR A 175 4.32 11.73 35.93
N VAL A 176 4.18 10.50 35.41
CA VAL A 176 3.60 9.37 36.14
C VAL A 176 4.73 8.53 36.73
N GLY A 177 4.74 8.36 38.05
CA GLY A 177 5.73 7.56 38.78
C GLY A 177 5.66 7.78 40.29
N THR A 178 6.48 7.04 41.03
CA THR A 178 6.73 7.18 42.47
C THR A 178 8.04 7.91 42.73
N GLY A 179 8.23 8.45 43.94
CA GLY A 179 9.47 9.11 44.33
C GLY A 179 9.83 10.37 43.52
N LEU A 180 8.88 10.97 42.80
CA LEU A 180 9.12 12.04 41.84
C LEU A 180 9.75 13.29 42.50
N ALA A 181 10.88 13.73 41.94
CA ALA A 181 11.62 14.91 42.34
C ALA A 181 12.10 15.68 41.10
N VAL A 182 12.36 16.98 41.23
CA VAL A 182 12.99 17.77 40.16
C VAL A 182 14.48 17.91 40.42
N GLN A 183 15.29 17.60 39.41
CA GLN A 183 16.74 17.69 39.46
C GLN A 183 17.21 19.08 38.97
N GLY A 184 17.75 19.87 39.89
CA GLY A 184 18.23 21.24 39.61
C GLY A 184 17.09 22.26 39.50
N SER A 185 17.40 23.42 38.92
CA SER A 185 16.43 24.51 38.71
C SER A 185 15.88 24.51 37.28
N PRO A 186 14.58 24.78 37.07
CA PRO A 186 14.01 24.96 35.74
C PRO A 186 14.74 26.02 34.91
N ARG A 187 15.07 25.69 33.66
CA ARG A 187 15.82 26.55 32.73
C ARG A 187 14.90 27.09 31.63
N LEU A 188 14.96 28.38 31.34
CA LEU A 188 14.22 28.94 30.19
C LEU A 188 14.89 28.54 28.88
N VAL A 189 14.07 28.09 27.93
CA VAL A 189 14.42 27.66 26.57
C VAL A 189 13.29 28.02 25.61
N TYR A 190 13.54 27.97 24.31
CA TYR A 190 12.48 27.87 23.32
C TYR A 190 12.34 26.42 22.85
N VAL A 191 11.11 25.96 22.64
CA VAL A 191 10.80 24.61 22.13
C VAL A 191 9.91 24.74 20.90
N ARG A 192 10.21 23.95 19.87
CA ARG A 192 9.38 23.81 18.68
C ARG A 192 8.77 22.41 18.66
N THR A 193 7.46 22.34 18.49
CA THR A 193 6.68 21.10 18.40
C THR A 193 6.30 20.82 16.94
N GLU A 194 5.65 19.69 16.67
CA GLU A 194 5.27 19.23 15.32
C GLU A 194 4.37 20.22 14.57
N ASP A 195 3.57 21.02 15.30
CA ASP A 195 2.77 22.13 14.74
C ASP A 195 3.62 23.34 14.26
N GLY A 196 4.95 23.23 14.31
CA GLY A 196 5.91 24.21 13.79
C GLY A 196 6.10 25.45 14.66
N ALA A 197 5.20 25.72 15.61
CA ALA A 197 5.23 26.94 16.42
C ALA A 197 6.29 26.90 17.52
N LEU A 198 7.11 27.96 17.58
CA LEU A 198 8.18 28.14 18.56
C LEU A 198 7.62 28.79 19.84
N ARG A 199 7.79 28.13 20.99
CA ARG A 199 7.20 28.52 22.28
C ARG A 199 8.29 28.75 23.34
N LEU A 200 8.15 29.79 24.15
CA LEU A 200 8.97 29.95 25.36
C LEU A 200 8.53 28.92 26.41
N ALA A 201 9.47 28.15 26.95
CA ALA A 201 9.21 27.09 27.91
C ALA A 201 10.27 27.01 29.01
N TYR A 202 9.88 26.44 30.13
CA TYR A 202 10.79 25.93 31.17
C TYR A 202 11.12 24.47 30.88
N GLU A 203 12.40 24.20 30.64
CA GLU A 203 12.98 22.86 30.72
C GLU A 203 13.10 22.44 32.20
N VAL A 204 12.45 21.34 32.56
CA VAL A 204 12.44 20.76 33.90
C VAL A 204 12.89 19.31 33.82
N LYS A 205 13.90 18.92 34.60
CA LYS A 205 14.30 17.51 34.71
C LYS A 205 13.58 16.86 35.88
N VAL A 206 12.73 15.87 35.60
CA VAL A 206 12.02 15.08 36.62
C VAL A 206 12.72 13.73 36.75
N THR A 207 13.01 13.31 37.97
CA THR A 207 13.57 12.00 38.32
C THR A 207 12.64 11.26 39.28
N GLY A 208 12.60 9.94 39.24
CA GLY A 208 11.87 9.12 40.20
C GLY A 208 11.94 7.65 39.82
N GLU A 209 10.84 6.92 40.01
CA GLU A 209 10.72 5.49 39.69
C GLU A 209 9.35 5.22 39.03
N THR A 210 9.29 4.27 38.09
CA THR A 210 8.04 3.58 37.71
C THR A 210 7.89 2.31 38.55
N ALA A 211 6.93 1.44 38.25
CA ALA A 211 6.86 0.12 38.88
C ALA A 211 8.00 -0.83 38.44
N GLU A 212 8.75 -0.48 37.38
CA GLU A 212 9.74 -1.33 36.73
C GLU A 212 11.16 -0.76 36.68
N MET A 213 11.34 0.57 36.66
CA MET A 213 12.65 1.18 36.42
C MET A 213 12.79 2.61 37.00
N PRO A 214 14.03 3.10 37.21
CA PRO A 214 14.27 4.51 37.46
C PRO A 214 13.73 5.36 36.30
N LEU A 215 13.01 6.43 36.65
CA LEU A 215 12.47 7.41 35.71
C LEU A 215 13.38 8.63 35.66
N ARG A 216 13.62 9.14 34.44
CA ARG A 216 14.23 10.45 34.24
C ARG A 216 13.70 11.07 32.95
N ASP A 217 12.92 12.13 33.09
CA ASP A 217 12.31 12.88 32.00
C ASP A 217 12.88 14.30 31.93
N ARG A 218 12.91 14.86 30.72
CA ARG A 218 13.00 16.29 30.45
C ARG A 218 11.63 16.78 29.99
N VAL A 219 10.93 17.45 30.89
CA VAL A 219 9.59 18.01 30.66
C VAL A 219 9.73 19.49 30.32
N TYR A 220 9.11 19.91 29.22
CA TYR A 220 9.07 21.30 28.78
C TYR A 220 7.70 21.88 29.08
N VAL A 221 7.65 22.88 29.96
CA VAL A 221 6.41 23.52 30.43
C VAL A 221 6.31 24.92 29.84
N ASN A 222 5.22 25.23 29.17
CA ASN A 222 4.95 26.53 28.54
C ASN A 222 5.08 27.66 29.57
N ALA A 223 6.01 28.57 29.33
CA ALA A 223 6.33 29.66 30.26
C ALA A 223 5.23 30.74 30.34
N THR A 224 4.18 30.63 29.51
CA THR A 224 3.05 31.57 29.44
C THR A 224 1.87 31.13 30.31
N ASP A 225 1.55 29.83 30.33
CA ASP A 225 0.30 29.29 30.88
C ASP A 225 0.46 28.01 31.73
N GLY A 226 1.64 27.39 31.76
CA GLY A 226 1.89 26.16 32.54
C GLY A 226 1.45 24.86 31.86
N SER A 227 0.97 24.90 30.61
CA SER A 227 0.70 23.69 29.81
C SER A 227 1.99 22.93 29.51
N ILE A 228 1.90 21.60 29.33
CA ILE A 228 3.05 20.80 28.90
C ILE A 228 3.19 20.94 27.38
N VAL A 229 4.36 21.42 26.93
CA VAL A 229 4.69 21.57 25.51
C VAL A 229 5.21 20.25 24.95
N LEU A 230 6.09 19.58 25.70
CA LEU A 230 6.75 18.35 25.29
C LEU A 230 7.28 17.61 26.54
N ARG A 231 7.29 16.28 26.52
CA ARG A 231 7.94 15.43 27.54
C ARG A 231 8.86 14.46 26.81
N VAL A 232 10.15 14.50 27.13
CA VAL A 232 11.19 13.65 26.50
C VAL A 232 11.83 12.77 27.58
N PRO A 233 11.67 11.45 27.54
CA PRO A 233 12.44 10.54 28.39
C PRO A 233 13.95 10.72 28.14
N GLU A 234 14.74 10.93 29.20
CA GLU A 234 16.21 11.01 29.13
C GLU A 234 16.90 9.69 29.49
N ILE A 235 16.21 8.81 30.21
CA ILE A 235 16.56 7.39 30.16
C ILE A 235 16.00 6.89 28.84
N HIS A 236 16.86 6.94 27.83
CA HIS A 236 16.71 6.13 26.64
C HIS A 236 16.62 4.68 27.11
N THR A 237 15.53 4.03 26.75
CA THR A 237 15.37 2.59 26.93
C THR A 237 16.39 1.88 26.06
N ALA A 238 17.49 1.49 26.70
CA ALA A 238 18.16 0.29 26.27
C ALA A 238 17.14 -0.86 26.29
N LEU A 239 17.35 -1.83 25.40
CA LEU A 239 16.79 -3.17 25.45
C LEU A 239 16.46 -3.59 26.89
N ASN A 240 15.20 -3.91 27.17
CA ASN A 240 14.70 -4.22 28.52
C ASN A 240 13.91 -5.53 28.49
N ARG A 241 14.61 -6.65 28.67
CA ARG A 241 14.02 -8.01 28.62
C ARG A 241 13.61 -8.51 29.99
N LYS A 242 12.51 -9.28 30.01
CA LYS A 242 12.07 -10.08 31.16
C LYS A 242 11.55 -11.42 30.65
N VAL A 243 12.35 -12.47 30.84
CA VAL A 243 11.98 -13.85 30.51
C VAL A 243 11.52 -14.55 31.78
N TYR A 244 10.28 -15.02 31.73
CA TYR A 244 9.61 -15.78 32.76
C TYR A 244 9.46 -17.24 32.33
N SER A 245 9.03 -18.08 33.25
CA SER A 245 8.58 -19.43 32.95
C SER A 245 7.25 -19.72 33.61
N ALA A 246 6.35 -20.35 32.85
CA ALA A 246 5.11 -20.92 33.39
C ALA A 246 5.34 -22.26 34.15
N ASN A 247 6.59 -22.75 34.19
CA ASN A 247 7.03 -24.00 34.83
C ASN A 247 6.17 -25.23 34.45
N ASN A 248 5.87 -25.40 33.16
CA ASN A 248 5.00 -26.45 32.62
C ASN A 248 3.51 -26.36 33.04
N GLY A 249 3.07 -25.17 33.48
CA GLY A 249 1.68 -24.79 33.67
C GLY A 249 1.22 -23.77 32.62
N THR A 250 0.00 -23.25 32.77
CA THR A 250 -0.60 -22.30 31.80
C THR A 250 -0.80 -20.88 32.35
N SER A 251 -0.21 -20.56 33.51
CA SER A 251 -0.32 -19.23 34.11
C SER A 251 0.78 -18.31 33.63
N THR A 252 0.43 -17.28 32.86
CA THR A 252 1.33 -16.22 32.38
C THR A 252 1.31 -15.00 33.32
N PRO A 253 2.41 -14.23 33.43
CA PRO A 253 3.75 -14.57 32.92
C PRO A 253 4.42 -15.69 33.75
N GLY A 254 3.90 -16.02 34.93
CA GLY A 254 4.47 -17.06 35.79
C GLY A 254 5.65 -16.54 36.62
N THR A 255 6.75 -17.29 36.68
CA THR A 255 7.91 -16.96 37.53
C THR A 255 9.01 -16.28 36.72
N LEU A 256 9.44 -15.08 37.11
CA LEU A 256 10.58 -14.40 36.47
C LEU A 256 11.85 -15.25 36.63
N LYS A 257 12.54 -15.52 35.52
CA LYS A 257 13.76 -16.35 35.48
C LYS A 257 15.00 -15.52 35.18
N ARG A 258 14.91 -14.61 34.20
CA ARG A 258 16.02 -13.73 33.78
C ARG A 258 15.48 -12.36 33.36
N SER A 259 16.12 -11.30 33.82
CA SER A 259 15.79 -9.91 33.46
C SER A 259 17.00 -9.17 32.91
N GLU A 260 16.79 -7.98 32.36
CA GLU A 260 17.85 -7.24 31.67
C GLU A 260 19.15 -7.11 32.48
N GLY A 261 20.28 -7.33 31.80
CA GLY A 261 21.63 -7.32 32.38
C GLY A 261 21.97 -8.53 33.26
N GLN A 262 21.06 -9.48 33.50
CA GLN A 262 21.36 -10.70 34.25
C GLN A 262 22.09 -11.73 33.37
N ALA A 263 23.08 -12.38 33.99
CA ALA A 263 23.79 -13.51 33.40
C ALA A 263 22.84 -14.69 33.10
N ALA A 264 23.26 -15.56 32.17
CA ALA A 264 22.57 -16.80 31.86
C ALA A 264 22.41 -17.68 33.11
N ILE A 265 21.26 -18.36 33.24
CA ILE A 265 20.89 -19.12 34.44
C ILE A 265 21.10 -20.63 34.31
N GLY A 266 21.46 -21.11 33.12
CA GLY A 266 21.68 -22.54 32.82
C GLY A 266 20.42 -23.27 32.34
N ASP A 267 19.34 -22.53 32.05
CA ASP A 267 18.09 -23.04 31.50
C ASP A 267 18.06 -22.68 30.01
N SER A 268 18.21 -23.68 29.13
CA SER A 268 18.45 -23.42 27.71
C SER A 268 17.29 -22.72 26.98
N HIS A 269 16.05 -22.92 27.39
CA HIS A 269 14.92 -22.25 26.73
C HIS A 269 14.83 -20.80 27.22
N VAL A 270 14.99 -20.55 28.52
CA VAL A 270 15.07 -19.19 29.09
C VAL A 270 16.23 -18.41 28.49
N ASP A 271 17.41 -19.02 28.43
CA ASP A 271 18.64 -18.32 28.08
C ASP A 271 18.72 -18.00 26.58
N THR A 272 18.35 -18.94 25.69
CA THR A 272 18.27 -18.66 24.26
C THR A 272 17.17 -17.65 23.94
N ASN A 273 15.98 -17.78 24.54
CA ASN A 273 14.90 -16.83 24.26
C ASN A 273 15.24 -15.40 24.73
N TYR A 274 15.93 -15.26 25.85
CA TYR A 274 16.46 -13.96 26.30
C TYR A 274 17.40 -13.33 25.26
N ASP A 275 18.25 -14.14 24.61
CA ASP A 275 19.16 -13.64 23.58
C ASP A 275 18.39 -13.33 22.26
N MET A 276 17.38 -14.13 21.87
CA MET A 276 16.54 -13.87 20.69
C MET A 276 15.65 -12.63 20.82
N LEU A 277 15.16 -12.30 22.02
CA LEU A 277 14.50 -11.01 22.28
C LEU A 277 15.46 -9.83 22.04
N GLY A 278 16.75 -10.00 22.37
CA GLY A 278 17.77 -8.99 22.14
C GLY A 278 18.08 -8.80 20.66
N TYR A 279 18.32 -9.91 19.97
CA TYR A 279 18.48 -9.96 18.51
C TYR A 279 17.34 -9.24 17.78
N THR A 280 16.10 -9.56 18.15
CA THR A 280 14.91 -8.96 17.55
C THR A 280 14.84 -7.45 17.78
N TYR A 281 15.07 -7.00 19.01
CA TYR A 281 15.12 -5.57 19.34
C TYR A 281 16.21 -4.85 18.55
N ASP A 282 17.42 -5.40 18.50
CA ASP A 282 18.57 -4.79 17.84
C ASP A 282 18.34 -4.70 16.32
N CYS A 283 17.68 -5.69 15.71
CA CYS A 283 17.23 -5.61 14.32
C CYS A 283 16.29 -4.41 14.10
N TYR A 284 15.18 -4.35 14.85
CA TYR A 284 14.20 -3.27 14.72
C TYR A 284 14.80 -1.88 15.01
N LYS A 285 15.66 -1.78 16.04
CA LYS A 285 16.32 -0.53 16.41
C LYS A 285 17.35 -0.10 15.38
N THR A 286 18.13 -1.02 14.81
CA THR A 286 19.16 -0.70 13.81
C THR A 286 18.57 -0.30 12.48
N HIS A 287 17.54 -1.01 11.99
CA HIS A 287 17.03 -0.83 10.63
C HIS A 287 15.88 0.17 10.51
N PHE A 288 15.12 0.40 11.59
CA PHE A 288 13.96 1.27 11.60
C PHE A 288 13.98 2.35 12.69
N ASN A 289 15.04 2.41 13.52
CA ASN A 289 15.14 3.26 14.73
C ASN A 289 14.04 2.99 15.78
N ARG A 290 13.26 1.92 15.62
CA ARG A 290 12.11 1.61 16.48
C ARG A 290 12.56 1.25 17.89
N ASP A 291 11.95 1.88 18.89
CA ASP A 291 12.23 1.62 20.30
C ASP A 291 11.22 0.62 20.90
N SER A 292 11.52 -0.68 20.80
CA SER A 292 10.65 -1.78 21.29
C SER A 292 9.27 -1.86 20.61
N LEU A 293 8.36 -2.68 21.18
CA LEU A 293 7.07 -3.05 20.60
C LEU A 293 6.21 -1.84 20.20
N ASN A 294 6.20 -0.81 21.05
CA ASN A 294 5.34 0.37 20.97
C ASN A 294 6.07 1.64 20.51
N ASN A 295 7.31 1.51 20.00
CA ASN A 295 8.19 2.63 19.65
C ASN A 295 8.48 3.62 20.81
N ALA A 296 8.27 3.19 22.05
CA ALA A 296 8.45 3.99 23.26
C ALA A 296 9.08 3.18 24.42
N GLY A 297 9.85 2.14 24.09
CA GLY A 297 10.73 1.49 25.06
C GLY A 297 10.07 0.51 26.03
N THR A 298 8.88 0.00 25.71
CA THR A 298 8.22 -0.99 26.57
C THR A 298 9.10 -2.23 26.82
N ALA A 299 8.95 -2.87 27.97
CA ALA A 299 9.69 -4.07 28.29
C ALA A 299 9.27 -5.24 27.40
N LEU A 300 10.24 -6.03 26.95
CA LEU A 300 10.02 -7.28 26.22
C LEU A 300 9.76 -8.39 27.24
N ILE A 301 8.48 -8.69 27.47
CA ILE A 301 8.03 -9.75 28.37
C ILE A 301 7.83 -11.03 27.55
N SER A 302 8.50 -12.11 27.96
CA SER A 302 8.34 -13.45 27.38
C SER A 302 8.11 -14.48 28.47
N THR A 303 7.33 -15.52 28.16
CA THR A 303 7.10 -16.68 29.03
C THR A 303 7.41 -17.98 28.29
N VAL A 304 8.42 -18.72 28.76
CA VAL A 304 8.80 -20.05 28.23
C VAL A 304 8.27 -21.19 29.12
N HIS A 305 8.41 -22.44 28.67
CA HIS A 305 7.85 -23.63 29.34
C HIS A 305 6.34 -23.52 29.58
N TYR A 306 5.60 -23.01 28.59
CA TYR A 306 4.16 -22.90 28.64
C TYR A 306 3.48 -24.25 28.33
N SER A 307 2.58 -24.66 29.23
CA SER A 307 1.85 -25.93 29.17
C SER A 307 2.80 -27.15 29.12
N ARG A 308 2.34 -28.28 28.58
CA ARG A 308 3.16 -29.49 28.33
C ARG A 308 2.92 -29.96 26.92
N ASN A 309 3.99 -30.38 26.24
CA ASN A 309 3.96 -30.87 24.86
C ASN A 309 3.25 -29.88 23.91
N TYR A 310 3.45 -28.57 24.14
CA TYR A 310 2.70 -27.51 23.48
C TYR A 310 3.45 -27.05 22.23
N VAL A 311 2.94 -27.45 21.08
CA VAL A 311 3.45 -27.09 19.75
C VAL A 311 2.78 -25.79 19.32
N ASN A 312 3.11 -24.69 19.99
CA ASN A 312 2.79 -23.34 19.52
C ASN A 312 3.60 -22.26 20.26
N ALA A 313 3.70 -21.09 19.63
CA ALA A 313 4.01 -19.81 20.26
C ALA A 313 2.84 -18.84 20.00
N TYR A 314 2.77 -17.74 20.76
CA TYR A 314 1.81 -16.65 20.50
C TYR A 314 2.15 -15.36 21.25
N TRP A 315 1.80 -14.22 20.66
CA TRP A 315 1.59 -12.94 21.35
C TRP A 315 0.19 -12.87 21.98
N ASP A 316 0.10 -12.50 23.27
CA ASP A 316 -1.18 -12.47 24.03
C ASP A 316 -1.84 -11.08 24.16
N GLY A 317 -1.31 -10.06 23.48
CA GLY A 317 -1.66 -8.64 23.69
C GLY A 317 -0.81 -7.93 24.76
N THR A 318 -0.01 -8.67 25.53
CA THR A 318 0.86 -8.12 26.59
C THR A 318 2.27 -8.71 26.64
N GLN A 319 2.44 -9.96 26.19
CA GLN A 319 3.70 -10.70 26.20
C GLN A 319 3.76 -11.75 25.09
N MET A 320 4.96 -12.26 24.83
CA MET A 320 5.17 -13.44 23.99
C MET A 320 5.16 -14.70 24.86
N VAL A 321 4.61 -15.81 24.36
CA VAL A 321 4.47 -17.07 25.09
C VAL A 321 4.93 -18.24 24.21
N TYR A 322 5.80 -19.11 24.74
CA TYR A 322 6.43 -20.19 23.99
C TYR A 322 6.25 -21.54 24.68
N GLY A 323 5.73 -22.51 23.92
CA GLY A 323 5.73 -23.92 24.31
C GLY A 323 7.08 -24.60 24.12
N ASP A 324 7.26 -25.73 24.79
CA ASP A 324 8.47 -26.58 24.67
C ASP A 324 8.43 -27.54 23.46
N GLY A 325 7.38 -27.48 22.64
CA GLY A 325 7.11 -28.48 21.62
C GLY A 325 6.77 -29.85 22.21
N ASP A 326 6.55 -30.85 21.35
CA ASP A 326 6.27 -32.25 21.74
C ASP A 326 7.44 -33.20 21.42
N GLY A 327 8.53 -32.68 20.87
CA GLY A 327 9.70 -33.43 20.42
C GLY A 327 9.51 -34.19 19.09
N VAL A 328 8.39 -33.97 18.40
CA VAL A 328 8.05 -34.63 17.13
C VAL A 328 7.71 -33.61 16.04
N ASN A 329 6.77 -32.72 16.32
CA ASN A 329 6.35 -31.64 15.44
C ASN A 329 7.20 -30.38 15.69
N SER A 330 7.65 -30.15 16.92
CA SER A 330 8.65 -29.14 17.24
C SER A 330 9.46 -29.47 18.49
N ILE A 331 10.61 -28.82 18.65
CA ILE A 331 11.28 -28.61 19.96
C ILE A 331 10.80 -27.28 20.59
N GLU A 332 11.58 -26.72 21.52
CA GLU A 332 11.23 -25.48 22.22
C GLU A 332 11.21 -24.26 21.28
N LEU A 333 10.00 -23.74 20.99
CA LEU A 333 9.80 -22.76 19.92
C LEU A 333 10.48 -21.41 20.17
N GLY A 334 10.66 -21.03 21.44
CA GLY A 334 11.36 -19.78 21.81
C GLY A 334 12.87 -19.83 21.62
N LYS A 335 13.42 -20.93 21.08
CA LYS A 335 14.82 -21.02 20.66
C LYS A 335 15.06 -20.54 19.24
N ASP A 336 14.03 -20.46 18.40
CA ASP A 336 14.17 -19.91 17.06
C ASP A 336 14.25 -18.39 17.09
N ALA A 337 15.12 -17.85 16.23
CA ALA A 337 15.19 -16.42 15.99
C ALA A 337 13.96 -15.94 15.22
N ASP A 338 13.49 -16.69 14.22
CA ASP A 338 12.39 -16.25 13.38
C ASP A 338 11.04 -16.26 14.12
N VAL A 339 10.75 -17.30 14.91
CA VAL A 339 9.55 -17.38 15.76
C VAL A 339 9.57 -16.23 16.77
N THR A 340 10.73 -15.93 17.37
CA THR A 340 10.83 -14.81 18.31
C THR A 340 10.59 -13.45 17.63
N VAL A 341 11.09 -13.26 16.40
CA VAL A 341 10.81 -12.05 15.61
C VAL A 341 9.33 -12.01 15.17
N HIS A 342 8.75 -13.14 14.80
CA HIS A 342 7.36 -13.30 14.37
C HIS A 342 6.40 -12.88 15.49
N GLU A 343 6.53 -13.46 16.70
CA GLU A 343 5.67 -13.12 17.83
C GLU A 343 5.82 -11.65 18.26
N LEU A 344 7.04 -11.12 18.23
CA LEU A 344 7.28 -9.70 18.52
C LEU A 344 6.64 -8.79 17.47
N THR A 345 6.58 -9.22 16.21
CA THR A 345 6.04 -8.45 15.10
C THR A 345 4.51 -8.38 15.11
N HIS A 346 3.82 -9.35 15.69
CA HIS A 346 2.39 -9.20 16.00
C HIS A 346 2.15 -8.00 16.93
N ALA A 347 2.96 -7.84 17.98
CA ALA A 347 2.87 -6.69 18.87
C ALA A 347 3.17 -5.37 18.14
N VAL A 348 4.19 -5.33 17.28
CA VAL A 348 4.47 -4.16 16.42
C VAL A 348 3.26 -3.84 15.54
N THR A 349 2.62 -4.84 14.95
CA THR A 349 1.44 -4.66 14.10
C THR A 349 0.22 -4.18 14.90
N GLU A 350 0.03 -4.64 16.14
CA GLU A 350 -1.03 -4.17 17.06
C GLU A 350 -0.86 -2.67 17.41
N PHE A 351 0.36 -2.23 17.74
CA PHE A 351 0.65 -0.84 18.09
C PHE A 351 0.61 0.15 16.89
N GLU A 352 0.51 -0.35 15.65
CA GLU A 352 0.65 0.43 14.43
C GLU A 352 -0.64 0.37 13.57
N SER A 353 -0.69 -0.49 12.55
CA SER A 353 -1.86 -0.64 11.68
C SER A 353 -3.08 -1.30 12.34
N ASN A 354 -2.84 -2.05 13.41
CA ASN A 354 -3.82 -2.88 14.12
C ASN A 354 -4.60 -3.83 13.17
N LEU A 355 -3.88 -4.47 12.24
CA LEU A 355 -4.45 -5.42 11.28
C LEU A 355 -5.30 -6.50 11.99
N THR A 356 -6.61 -6.46 11.73
CA THR A 356 -7.57 -7.39 12.33
C THR A 356 -7.24 -8.82 11.92
N TYR A 357 -7.08 -9.70 12.91
CA TYR A 357 -6.67 -11.10 12.78
C TYR A 357 -7.78 -11.99 12.20
N SER A 358 -8.21 -11.68 10.97
CA SER A 358 -9.28 -12.35 10.23
C SER A 358 -9.17 -12.05 8.73
N GLY A 359 -9.42 -13.06 7.89
CA GLY A 359 -9.42 -12.90 6.43
C GLY A 359 -8.12 -12.30 5.88
N GLN A 360 -8.21 -11.44 4.87
CA GLN A 360 -7.03 -10.83 4.23
C GLN A 360 -6.21 -9.92 5.17
N SER A 361 -6.83 -9.20 6.11
CA SER A 361 -6.08 -8.40 7.09
C SER A 361 -5.34 -9.30 8.07
N GLY A 362 -5.89 -10.46 8.42
CA GLY A 362 -5.20 -11.46 9.23
C GLY A 362 -4.04 -12.12 8.48
N GLY A 363 -4.23 -12.49 7.21
CA GLY A 363 -3.15 -12.99 6.37
C GLY A 363 -2.03 -11.95 6.14
N LEU A 364 -2.34 -10.65 6.13
CA LEU A 364 -1.33 -9.59 6.16
C LEU A 364 -0.62 -9.47 7.51
N ASN A 365 -1.31 -9.73 8.63
CA ASN A 365 -0.74 -9.67 9.98
C ASN A 365 0.31 -10.80 10.14
N GLU A 366 -0.10 -12.04 9.88
CA GLU A 366 0.76 -13.24 9.79
C GLU A 366 1.98 -13.02 8.88
N ALA A 367 1.75 -12.55 7.66
CA ALA A 367 2.84 -12.34 6.70
C ALA A 367 3.76 -11.18 7.06
N MET A 368 3.29 -10.20 7.84
CA MET A 368 4.18 -9.15 8.37
C MET A 368 5.16 -9.77 9.37
N SER A 369 4.67 -10.67 10.22
CA SER A 369 5.47 -11.42 11.19
C SER A 369 6.51 -12.33 10.53
N ASP A 370 6.13 -13.12 9.51
CA ASP A 370 7.07 -13.89 8.70
C ASP A 370 8.07 -12.99 7.96
N THR A 371 7.60 -11.90 7.36
CA THR A 371 8.44 -10.94 6.62
C THR A 371 9.55 -10.34 7.48
N PHE A 372 9.27 -9.97 8.73
CA PHE A 372 10.31 -9.41 9.58
C PHE A 372 11.26 -10.45 10.16
N GLY A 373 10.84 -11.70 10.34
CA GLY A 373 11.74 -12.84 10.58
C GLY A 373 12.80 -12.93 9.48
N ALA A 374 12.36 -13.16 8.25
CA ALA A 374 13.21 -13.22 7.06
C ALA A 374 14.06 -11.95 6.86
N PHE A 375 13.52 -10.76 7.14
CA PHE A 375 14.27 -9.51 7.05
C PHE A 375 15.44 -9.45 8.05
N CYS A 376 15.19 -9.76 9.32
CA CYS A 376 16.22 -9.72 10.36
C CYS A 376 17.30 -10.79 10.12
N GLU A 377 16.87 -11.99 9.73
CA GLU A 377 17.77 -13.10 9.41
C GLU A 377 18.61 -12.81 8.16
N SER A 378 18.01 -12.26 7.10
CA SER A 378 18.75 -11.74 5.94
C SER A 378 19.79 -10.71 6.36
N ALA A 379 19.41 -9.73 7.19
CA ALA A 379 20.29 -8.66 7.65
C ALA A 379 21.49 -9.20 8.46
N SER A 380 21.26 -10.15 9.37
CA SER A 380 22.33 -10.79 10.16
C SER A 380 23.26 -11.64 9.29
N LYS A 381 22.72 -12.26 8.23
CA LYS A 381 23.47 -12.97 7.17
C LYS A 381 23.99 -12.04 6.05
N ASN A 382 24.20 -10.74 6.33
CA ASN A 382 24.73 -9.72 5.40
C ASN A 382 23.88 -9.56 4.11
N TRP A 383 22.57 -9.36 4.31
CA TRP A 383 21.55 -9.25 3.26
C TRP A 383 21.49 -10.48 2.34
N SER A 384 21.62 -11.67 2.93
CA SER A 384 21.49 -12.95 2.22
C SER A 384 20.10 -13.12 1.59
N THR A 385 20.05 -13.78 0.45
CA THR A 385 18.82 -14.26 -0.21
C THR A 385 18.85 -15.77 -0.45
N ALA A 386 19.68 -16.48 0.30
CA ALA A 386 19.76 -17.95 0.30
C ALA A 386 18.41 -18.59 0.74
N ALA A 387 18.30 -19.91 0.59
CA ALA A 387 17.02 -20.62 0.72
C ALA A 387 16.48 -20.67 2.17
N ASP A 388 17.39 -20.68 3.15
CA ASP A 388 17.12 -20.61 4.59
C ASP A 388 16.36 -19.33 4.96
N VAL A 389 16.74 -18.18 4.41
CA VAL A 389 16.09 -16.86 4.63
C VAL A 389 14.60 -16.81 4.23
N TRP A 390 14.07 -17.86 3.60
CA TRP A 390 12.66 -17.95 3.21
C TRP A 390 11.94 -19.11 3.90
N MET A 391 12.61 -19.78 4.83
CA MET A 391 12.01 -20.76 5.72
C MET A 391 11.52 -20.03 6.98
N VAL A 392 10.60 -20.66 7.70
CA VAL A 392 10.09 -20.15 8.99
C VAL A 392 9.99 -21.32 9.95
N GLY A 393 10.66 -21.21 11.09
CA GLY A 393 10.74 -22.18 12.17
C GLY A 393 11.72 -23.33 11.91
N GLU A 394 12.63 -23.27 10.95
CA GLU A 394 13.44 -24.44 10.57
C GLU A 394 14.45 -24.91 11.62
N ASP A 395 14.85 -24.06 12.57
CA ASP A 395 15.73 -24.47 13.67
C ASP A 395 14.96 -25.24 14.76
N VAL A 396 13.62 -25.15 14.79
CA VAL A 396 12.76 -25.77 15.83
C VAL A 396 11.70 -26.75 15.32
N TRP A 397 11.34 -26.71 14.04
CA TRP A 397 10.29 -27.55 13.44
C TRP A 397 10.80 -28.96 13.15
N THR A 398 9.93 -29.96 13.36
CA THR A 398 10.11 -31.36 12.94
C THR A 398 11.54 -31.91 13.10
N PRO A 399 12.11 -32.00 14.32
CA PRO A 399 13.54 -32.32 14.55
C PRO A 399 14.03 -33.69 14.05
N GLY A 400 13.11 -34.56 13.58
CA GLY A 400 13.43 -35.83 12.91
C GLY A 400 13.54 -35.75 11.38
N THR A 401 13.17 -34.61 10.80
CA THR A 401 13.27 -34.29 9.37
C THR A 401 14.36 -33.23 9.17
N ALA A 402 15.04 -33.24 8.02
CA ALA A 402 16.14 -32.32 7.76
C ALA A 402 15.81 -31.42 6.56
N ASN A 403 16.01 -30.11 6.74
CA ASN A 403 15.74 -29.07 5.74
C ASN A 403 14.25 -28.90 5.38
N ASP A 404 13.36 -29.13 6.34
CA ASP A 404 11.99 -28.63 6.31
C ASP A 404 11.76 -27.49 7.32
N ALA A 405 10.57 -26.89 7.28
CA ALA A 405 10.18 -25.70 8.02
C ALA A 405 8.65 -25.70 8.19
N LEU A 406 8.14 -24.85 9.09
CA LEU A 406 6.71 -24.67 9.30
C LEU A 406 6.03 -23.99 8.09
N ARG A 407 6.69 -22.99 7.50
CA ARG A 407 6.25 -22.30 6.26
C ARG A 407 7.45 -22.03 5.34
N TYR A 408 7.14 -21.77 4.07
CA TYR A 408 8.13 -21.37 3.05
C TYR A 408 7.64 -20.11 2.34
N MET A 409 8.30 -18.97 2.56
CA MET A 409 7.89 -17.70 1.97
C MET A 409 8.02 -17.67 0.45
N ASP A 410 8.99 -18.38 -0.13
CA ASP A 410 9.30 -18.33 -1.57
C ASP A 410 8.67 -19.45 -2.41
N ASP A 411 8.09 -20.48 -1.77
CA ASP A 411 7.22 -21.49 -2.38
C ASP A 411 6.13 -21.93 -1.37
N PRO A 412 5.14 -21.08 -1.03
CA PRO A 412 4.19 -21.34 0.06
C PRO A 412 3.50 -22.70 -0.02
N ALA A 413 3.10 -23.13 -1.21
CA ALA A 413 2.43 -24.40 -1.44
C ALA A 413 3.30 -25.64 -1.08
N LYS A 414 4.59 -25.48 -0.77
CA LYS A 414 5.52 -26.55 -0.35
C LYS A 414 5.19 -27.12 1.04
N ASP A 415 4.58 -26.34 1.94
CA ASP A 415 4.08 -26.84 3.22
C ASP A 415 2.79 -27.69 3.09
N GLY A 416 2.16 -27.65 1.91
CA GLY A 416 0.94 -28.41 1.57
C GLY A 416 -0.38 -27.74 1.95
N ALA A 417 -0.37 -26.55 2.53
CA ALA A 417 -1.56 -25.84 3.01
C ALA A 417 -1.61 -24.34 2.64
N SER A 418 -0.47 -23.64 2.63
CA SER A 418 -0.42 -22.20 2.36
C SER A 418 -0.74 -21.84 0.90
N LEU A 419 -1.48 -20.75 0.74
CA LEU A 419 -1.85 -20.21 -0.56
C LEU A 419 -0.69 -19.41 -1.15
N ASP A 420 -0.43 -19.59 -2.44
CA ASP A 420 0.54 -18.80 -3.23
C ASP A 420 -0.14 -17.80 -4.19
N TRP A 421 -1.49 -17.84 -4.30
CA TRP A 421 -2.25 -17.17 -5.34
C TRP A 421 -3.54 -16.53 -4.82
N ALA A 422 -3.65 -15.21 -4.92
CA ALA A 422 -4.77 -14.45 -4.35
C ALA A 422 -6.17 -14.84 -4.86
N PRO A 423 -6.37 -15.21 -6.15
CA PRO A 423 -7.65 -15.75 -6.62
C PRO A 423 -8.10 -17.08 -6.00
N ASP A 424 -7.22 -17.83 -5.33
CA ASP A 424 -7.59 -19.06 -4.62
C ASP A 424 -8.10 -18.78 -3.18
N TYR A 425 -8.03 -17.52 -2.71
CA TYR A 425 -8.58 -17.09 -1.42
C TYR A 425 -10.11 -17.15 -1.43
N SER A 426 -10.67 -17.93 -0.50
CA SER A 426 -12.11 -18.07 -0.25
C SER A 426 -12.44 -18.10 1.25
N GLY A 427 -11.64 -17.43 2.09
CA GLY A 427 -11.85 -17.35 3.54
C GLY A 427 -11.17 -18.47 4.36
N GLN A 428 -10.03 -18.97 3.89
CA GLN A 428 -9.15 -19.86 4.65
C GLN A 428 -8.58 -19.17 5.90
N ASP A 429 -8.01 -19.99 6.79
CA ASP A 429 -7.32 -19.53 7.99
C ASP A 429 -6.12 -18.61 7.67
N VAL A 430 -5.88 -17.64 8.55
CA VAL A 430 -4.91 -16.56 8.35
C VAL A 430 -3.50 -17.08 8.05
N HIS A 431 -3.06 -18.12 8.75
CA HIS A 431 -1.73 -18.73 8.60
C HIS A 431 -1.49 -19.36 7.23
N TYR A 432 -2.55 -19.75 6.51
CA TYR A 432 -2.45 -20.26 5.14
C TYR A 432 -2.55 -19.13 4.11
N THR A 433 -3.32 -18.08 4.42
CA THR A 433 -3.50 -16.95 3.51
C THR A 433 -2.29 -16.01 3.48
N SER A 434 -1.43 -16.05 4.50
CA SER A 434 -0.17 -15.31 4.58
C SER A 434 0.84 -15.66 3.49
N GLY A 435 0.77 -16.88 2.93
CA GLY A 435 1.62 -17.32 1.82
C GLY A 435 1.59 -16.39 0.61
N ILE A 436 0.44 -15.74 0.33
CA ILE A 436 0.29 -14.80 -0.80
C ILE A 436 1.18 -13.54 -0.60
N PRO A 437 1.03 -12.76 0.50
CA PRO A 437 1.96 -11.66 0.81
C PRO A 437 3.40 -12.11 1.08
N ASN A 438 3.64 -13.29 1.67
CA ASN A 438 4.98 -13.83 1.86
C ASN A 438 5.72 -14.01 0.52
N LEU A 439 5.05 -14.62 -0.47
CA LEU A 439 5.61 -14.81 -1.81
C LEU A 439 5.79 -13.48 -2.55
N ALA A 440 4.89 -12.51 -2.36
CA ALA A 440 5.10 -11.16 -2.88
C ALA A 440 6.37 -10.51 -2.29
N PHE A 441 6.59 -10.61 -0.98
CA PHE A 441 7.79 -10.08 -0.33
C PHE A 441 9.08 -10.79 -0.80
N ALA A 442 9.06 -12.13 -0.90
CA ALA A 442 10.18 -12.92 -1.37
C ALA A 442 10.55 -12.57 -2.83
N LEU A 443 9.56 -12.53 -3.73
CA LEU A 443 9.76 -12.16 -5.13
C LEU A 443 10.25 -10.72 -5.29
N LEU A 444 9.75 -9.76 -4.50
CA LEU A 444 10.25 -8.39 -4.52
C LEU A 444 11.72 -8.30 -4.08
N SER A 445 12.08 -9.06 -3.04
CA SER A 445 13.39 -9.04 -2.43
C SER A 445 14.48 -9.65 -3.31
N LYS A 446 14.27 -10.87 -3.83
CA LYS A 446 15.27 -11.61 -4.61
C LYS A 446 15.00 -11.69 -6.12
N GLY A 447 13.86 -11.18 -6.57
CA GLY A 447 13.41 -11.26 -7.95
C GLY A 447 12.92 -12.66 -8.35
N GLY A 448 12.43 -12.78 -9.58
CA GLY A 448 12.08 -14.06 -10.18
C GLY A 448 10.66 -14.09 -10.76
N THR A 449 10.05 -15.27 -10.74
CA THR A 449 8.68 -15.54 -11.23
C THR A 449 7.97 -16.44 -10.24
N HIS A 450 6.63 -16.40 -10.22
CA HIS A 450 5.81 -17.27 -9.38
C HIS A 450 6.26 -18.76 -9.49
N PRO A 451 6.60 -19.45 -8.39
CA PRO A 451 7.29 -20.76 -8.41
C PRO A 451 6.48 -21.84 -9.14
N ARG A 452 5.15 -21.83 -8.96
CA ARG A 452 4.21 -22.74 -9.64
C ARG A 452 3.75 -22.29 -11.04
N GLY A 453 4.28 -21.19 -11.57
CA GLY A 453 3.93 -20.68 -12.91
C GLY A 453 2.51 -20.14 -13.06
N LYS A 454 1.81 -19.79 -11.96
CA LYS A 454 0.45 -19.20 -12.00
C LYS A 454 0.42 -17.80 -12.64
N SER A 455 1.56 -17.11 -12.66
CA SER A 455 1.78 -15.87 -13.39
C SER A 455 3.10 -15.93 -14.17
N THR A 456 3.13 -15.27 -15.34
CA THR A 456 4.35 -15.08 -16.16
C THR A 456 5.06 -13.76 -15.87
N ILE A 457 4.65 -13.02 -14.84
CA ILE A 457 5.25 -11.74 -14.45
C ILE A 457 6.63 -12.02 -13.85
N VAL A 458 7.65 -11.37 -14.43
CA VAL A 458 9.01 -11.34 -13.90
C VAL A 458 9.13 -10.14 -12.96
N VAL A 459 9.47 -10.41 -11.71
CA VAL A 459 9.65 -9.40 -10.66
C VAL A 459 11.14 -9.01 -10.62
N PRO A 460 11.50 -7.74 -10.81
CA PRO A 460 12.86 -7.25 -10.58
C PRO A 460 13.20 -7.29 -9.09
N ALA A 461 14.39 -7.77 -8.74
CA ALA A 461 14.89 -7.74 -7.38
C ALA A 461 15.24 -6.31 -6.94
N ILE A 462 14.72 -5.85 -5.80
CA ILE A 462 15.12 -4.58 -5.19
C ILE A 462 16.00 -4.75 -3.93
N GLY A 463 16.18 -6.00 -3.48
CA GLY A 463 16.92 -6.36 -2.26
C GLY A 463 16.06 -6.30 -0.99
N VAL A 464 16.34 -7.22 -0.06
CA VAL A 464 15.60 -7.37 1.22
C VAL A 464 15.55 -6.07 2.01
N GLN A 465 16.66 -5.31 2.03
CA GLN A 465 16.72 -4.03 2.75
C GLN A 465 15.65 -3.02 2.28
N LYS A 466 15.50 -2.82 0.97
CA LYS A 466 14.47 -1.91 0.43
C LYS A 466 13.07 -2.48 0.62
N ALA A 467 12.88 -3.78 0.35
CA ALA A 467 11.59 -4.44 0.50
C ALA A 467 11.06 -4.33 1.94
N GLY A 468 11.91 -4.58 2.94
CA GLY A 468 11.56 -4.46 4.35
C GLY A 468 11.27 -3.02 4.78
N GLN A 469 12.02 -2.03 4.25
CA GLN A 469 11.71 -0.62 4.48
C GLN A 469 10.33 -0.21 3.92
N ILE A 470 9.93 -0.76 2.76
CA ILE A 470 8.59 -0.55 2.17
C ILE A 470 7.50 -1.19 3.02
N TRP A 471 7.67 -2.45 3.44
CA TRP A 471 6.71 -3.16 4.29
C TRP A 471 6.56 -2.47 5.65
N TYR A 472 7.67 -2.06 6.27
CA TYR A 472 7.66 -1.34 7.54
C TYR A 472 6.93 0.00 7.43
N TYR A 473 7.25 0.81 6.42
CA TYR A 473 6.58 2.09 6.19
C TYR A 473 5.08 1.88 5.94
N ALA A 474 4.70 0.88 5.15
CA ALA A 474 3.30 0.56 4.89
C ALA A 474 2.55 0.16 6.18
N ASN A 475 3.14 -0.72 7.00
CA ASN A 475 2.54 -1.15 8.28
C ASN A 475 2.38 0.00 9.29
N THR A 476 3.32 0.95 9.31
CA THR A 476 3.35 2.03 10.31
C THR A 476 2.64 3.32 9.89
N ASN A 477 2.45 3.57 8.59
CA ASN A 477 1.93 4.87 8.10
C ASN A 477 0.68 4.78 7.21
N LEU A 478 0.40 3.61 6.60
CA LEU A 478 -0.60 3.51 5.51
C LEU A 478 -1.66 2.43 5.75
N TYR A 479 -1.26 1.30 6.34
CA TYR A 479 -2.17 0.19 6.63
C TYR A 479 -3.15 0.58 7.74
N THR A 480 -4.33 -0.02 7.68
CA THR A 480 -5.39 0.12 8.69
C THR A 480 -5.93 -1.25 9.07
N ALA A 481 -6.70 -1.32 10.15
CA ALA A 481 -7.18 -2.59 10.70
C ALA A 481 -7.86 -3.54 9.69
N SER A 482 -8.55 -3.00 8.68
CA SER A 482 -9.26 -3.78 7.65
C SER A 482 -8.57 -3.80 6.29
N THR A 483 -7.24 -3.72 6.23
CA THR A 483 -6.49 -3.71 4.96
C THR A 483 -6.72 -5.01 4.16
N THR A 484 -7.13 -4.88 2.90
CA THR A 484 -7.19 -5.98 1.93
C THR A 484 -5.91 -6.10 1.12
N TYR A 485 -5.66 -7.23 0.46
CA TYR A 485 -4.46 -7.40 -0.38
C TYR A 485 -4.37 -6.35 -1.51
N VAL A 486 -5.51 -5.95 -2.11
CA VAL A 486 -5.54 -4.93 -3.16
C VAL A 486 -5.15 -3.54 -2.60
N GLN A 487 -5.53 -3.23 -1.37
CA GLN A 487 -5.08 -2.01 -0.68
C GLN A 487 -3.60 -2.11 -0.29
N ALA A 488 -3.14 -3.25 0.24
CA ALA A 488 -1.73 -3.52 0.55
C ALA A 488 -0.82 -3.29 -0.65
N LYS A 489 -1.20 -3.81 -1.83
CA LYS A 489 -0.54 -3.51 -3.11
C LYS A 489 -0.45 -2.01 -3.40
N ALA A 490 -1.55 -1.27 -3.32
CA ALA A 490 -1.56 0.16 -3.59
C ALA A 490 -0.68 0.94 -2.58
N TRP A 491 -0.74 0.57 -1.30
CA TRP A 491 -0.05 1.26 -0.21
C TRP A 491 1.45 0.93 -0.14
N THR A 492 1.89 -0.29 -0.48
CA THR A 492 3.32 -0.59 -0.63
C THR A 492 3.95 0.17 -1.81
N ILE A 493 3.22 0.39 -2.92
CA ILE A 493 3.68 1.27 -4.01
C ILE A 493 3.80 2.73 -3.52
N GLN A 494 2.81 3.22 -2.77
CA GLN A 494 2.84 4.55 -2.15
C GLN A 494 3.98 4.69 -1.12
N ALA A 495 4.26 3.64 -0.34
CA ALA A 495 5.38 3.60 0.60
C ALA A 495 6.73 3.71 -0.11
N ALA A 496 6.93 2.96 -1.19
CA ALA A 496 8.14 3.07 -2.02
C ALA A 496 8.33 4.49 -2.59
N ALA A 497 7.24 5.14 -3.03
CA ALA A 497 7.28 6.54 -3.48
C ALA A 497 7.61 7.51 -2.33
N ALA A 498 7.01 7.33 -1.14
CA ALA A 498 7.23 8.17 0.03
C ALA A 498 8.66 8.05 0.61
N LEU A 499 9.28 6.87 0.48
CA LEU A 499 10.69 6.61 0.80
C LEU A 499 11.67 7.19 -0.25
N GLY A 500 11.17 7.83 -1.31
CA GLY A 500 11.99 8.42 -2.37
C GLY A 500 12.61 7.40 -3.34
N TYR A 501 12.11 6.17 -3.39
CA TYR A 501 12.62 5.16 -4.31
C TYR A 501 12.17 5.40 -5.75
N SER A 502 12.96 4.86 -6.68
CA SER A 502 12.78 5.09 -8.11
C SER A 502 11.46 4.52 -8.63
N GLN A 503 10.99 5.02 -9.78
CA GLN A 503 9.82 4.43 -10.45
C GLN A 503 10.03 2.93 -10.75
N ALA A 504 11.27 2.50 -11.03
CA ALA A 504 11.59 1.09 -11.26
C ALA A 504 11.42 0.25 -9.98
N ASP A 505 11.77 0.79 -8.80
CA ASP A 505 11.50 0.12 -7.52
C ASP A 505 9.98 0.02 -7.25
N GLN A 506 9.24 1.10 -7.53
CA GLN A 506 7.77 1.13 -7.40
C GLN A 506 7.08 0.14 -8.35
N ASP A 507 7.56 0.05 -9.60
CA ASP A 507 7.08 -0.89 -10.60
C ASP A 507 7.42 -2.35 -10.22
N ALA A 508 8.54 -2.58 -9.53
CA ALA A 508 8.88 -3.89 -8.98
C ALA A 508 7.95 -4.30 -7.82
N VAL A 509 7.60 -3.37 -6.91
CA VAL A 509 6.58 -3.61 -5.87
C VAL A 509 5.23 -3.99 -6.50
N LYS A 510 4.81 -3.24 -7.52
CA LYS A 510 3.60 -3.55 -8.29
C LYS A 510 3.69 -4.95 -8.92
N ALA A 511 4.80 -5.27 -9.58
CA ALA A 511 5.02 -6.56 -10.23
C ALA A 511 4.98 -7.73 -9.24
N ALA A 512 5.54 -7.56 -8.02
CA ALA A 512 5.53 -8.58 -6.98
C ALA A 512 4.12 -8.98 -6.55
N TRP A 513 3.25 -8.00 -6.26
CA TRP A 513 1.85 -8.26 -5.95
C TRP A 513 1.06 -8.83 -7.14
N GLU A 514 1.34 -8.38 -8.37
CA GLU A 514 0.70 -8.90 -9.58
C GLU A 514 1.16 -10.34 -9.90
N ALA A 515 2.40 -10.71 -9.56
CA ALA A 515 2.93 -12.06 -9.73
C ALA A 515 2.21 -13.08 -8.84
N VAL A 516 1.66 -12.69 -7.69
CA VAL A 516 0.81 -13.51 -6.80
C VAL A 516 -0.70 -13.29 -7.01
N GLY A 517 -1.09 -12.61 -8.09
CA GLY A 517 -2.49 -12.46 -8.51
C GLY A 517 -3.25 -11.33 -7.81
N VAL A 518 -2.59 -10.47 -7.03
CA VAL A 518 -3.24 -9.36 -6.32
C VAL A 518 -3.49 -8.17 -7.23
N GLY A 519 -4.76 -7.78 -7.33
CA GLY A 519 -5.18 -6.62 -8.12
C GLY A 519 -4.86 -6.74 -9.61
N VAL A 520 -4.71 -7.96 -10.13
CA VAL A 520 -4.86 -8.25 -11.56
C VAL A 520 -6.29 -8.70 -11.80
N THR A 521 -6.93 -8.21 -12.85
CA THR A 521 -8.00 -9.01 -13.47
C THR A 521 -7.31 -10.23 -14.06
N VAL A 522 -7.50 -11.41 -13.45
CA VAL A 522 -6.92 -12.66 -13.96
C VAL A 522 -7.25 -12.75 -15.44
N PRO A 523 -6.25 -12.76 -16.36
CA PRO A 523 -6.54 -12.90 -17.78
C PRO A 523 -7.38 -14.16 -17.97
N PRO A 524 -8.52 -14.11 -18.69
CA PRO A 524 -9.39 -15.26 -18.84
C PRO A 524 -8.55 -16.47 -19.25
N PRO A 525 -8.56 -17.58 -18.48
CA PRO A 525 -7.63 -18.68 -18.68
C PRO A 525 -7.70 -19.17 -20.12
N THR A 526 -6.53 -19.31 -20.76
CA THR A 526 -6.39 -19.45 -22.22
C THR A 526 -7.31 -20.53 -22.77
N SER A 527 -8.43 -20.11 -23.35
CA SER A 527 -9.47 -21.00 -23.83
C SER A 527 -9.15 -21.52 -25.23
N THR A 528 -9.35 -22.81 -25.47
CA THR A 528 -9.29 -23.36 -26.84
C THR A 528 -10.61 -23.06 -27.56
N PRO A 529 -10.62 -22.31 -28.68
CA PRO A 529 -11.85 -22.02 -29.40
C PRO A 529 -12.43 -23.30 -30.03
N ILE A 530 -13.74 -23.48 -29.92
CA ILE A 530 -14.49 -24.61 -30.49
C ILE A 530 -15.53 -24.12 -31.51
N THR A 531 -15.86 -24.97 -32.46
CA THR A 531 -16.78 -24.64 -33.57
C THR A 531 -18.17 -25.23 -33.31
N ASN A 532 -19.22 -24.47 -33.65
CA ASN A 532 -20.62 -24.90 -33.49
C ASN A 532 -20.86 -26.31 -34.08
N GLY A 533 -21.36 -27.23 -33.25
CA GLY A 533 -21.71 -28.60 -33.63
C GLY A 533 -20.52 -29.51 -33.94
N THR A 534 -19.28 -29.04 -33.78
CA THR A 534 -18.06 -29.82 -34.08
C THR A 534 -17.51 -30.45 -32.79
N PRO A 535 -17.45 -31.79 -32.66
CA PRO A 535 -16.92 -32.43 -31.47
C PRO A 535 -15.40 -32.27 -31.33
N VAL A 536 -14.93 -32.02 -30.10
CA VAL A 536 -13.52 -32.07 -29.71
C VAL A 536 -13.31 -33.37 -28.94
N THR A 537 -12.60 -34.32 -29.54
CA THR A 537 -12.45 -35.70 -29.06
C THR A 537 -11.11 -35.93 -28.33
N ASN A 538 -10.97 -37.11 -27.71
CA ASN A 538 -9.74 -37.57 -27.05
C ASN A 538 -9.24 -36.66 -25.92
N LEU A 539 -10.16 -35.99 -25.22
CA LEU A 539 -9.84 -35.13 -24.09
C LEU A 539 -9.50 -35.96 -22.85
N SER A 540 -8.49 -35.49 -22.11
CA SER A 540 -8.00 -36.10 -20.87
C SER A 540 -7.55 -35.05 -19.85
N GLY A 541 -7.51 -35.41 -18.58
CA GLY A 541 -7.02 -34.55 -17.50
C GLY A 541 -6.69 -35.38 -16.25
N ALA A 542 -5.73 -34.92 -15.46
CA ALA A 542 -5.45 -35.48 -14.12
C ALA A 542 -6.46 -34.94 -13.10
N THR A 543 -6.69 -35.65 -11.99
CA THR A 543 -7.54 -35.18 -10.88
C THR A 543 -7.18 -33.76 -10.46
N GLY A 544 -8.19 -32.90 -10.30
CA GLY A 544 -8.03 -31.47 -9.97
C GLY A 544 -7.63 -30.55 -11.13
N SER A 545 -7.31 -31.09 -12.32
CA SER A 545 -6.96 -30.26 -13.48
C SER A 545 -8.20 -29.61 -14.13
N LYS A 546 -8.03 -28.38 -14.61
CA LYS A 546 -9.05 -27.58 -15.28
C LYS A 546 -8.63 -27.31 -16.72
N LYS A 547 -9.53 -27.51 -17.70
CA LYS A 547 -9.32 -27.16 -19.12
C LYS A 547 -10.42 -26.25 -19.61
N TYR A 548 -10.04 -25.23 -20.38
CA TYR A 548 -10.95 -24.17 -20.82
C TYR A 548 -11.15 -24.15 -22.34
N TYR A 549 -12.41 -23.97 -22.76
CA TYR A 549 -12.83 -23.87 -24.15
C TYR A 549 -13.74 -22.66 -24.33
N SER A 550 -13.90 -22.16 -25.56
CA SER A 550 -14.80 -21.04 -25.85
C SER A 550 -15.55 -21.20 -27.17
N LEU A 551 -16.83 -20.83 -27.17
CA LEU A 551 -17.70 -20.83 -28.34
C LEU A 551 -18.30 -19.43 -28.54
N VAL A 552 -18.07 -18.84 -29.71
CA VAL A 552 -18.71 -17.58 -30.10
C VAL A 552 -20.12 -17.88 -30.62
N VAL A 553 -21.12 -17.29 -29.96
CA VAL A 553 -22.54 -17.48 -30.24
C VAL A 553 -23.10 -16.19 -30.88
N PRO A 554 -23.65 -16.25 -32.10
CA PRO A 554 -24.19 -15.08 -32.79
C PRO A 554 -25.53 -14.63 -32.19
N ALA A 555 -25.90 -13.38 -32.45
CA ALA A 555 -27.22 -12.86 -32.09
C ALA A 555 -28.35 -13.67 -32.74
N GLY A 556 -29.45 -13.85 -32.00
CA GLY A 556 -30.60 -14.66 -32.40
C GLY A 556 -30.40 -16.18 -32.31
N ALA A 557 -29.21 -16.67 -31.92
CA ALA A 557 -29.00 -18.11 -31.70
C ALA A 557 -29.97 -18.68 -30.65
N THR A 558 -30.40 -19.92 -30.86
CA THR A 558 -31.32 -20.66 -29.98
C THR A 558 -30.80 -22.07 -29.75
N ASN A 559 -31.38 -22.82 -28.80
CA ASN A 559 -31.00 -24.20 -28.49
C ASN A 559 -29.51 -24.38 -28.16
N LEU A 560 -28.89 -23.38 -27.53
CA LEU A 560 -27.48 -23.45 -27.13
C LEU A 560 -27.29 -24.50 -26.03
N LYS A 561 -26.44 -25.48 -26.29
CA LYS A 561 -26.05 -26.50 -25.32
C LYS A 561 -24.59 -26.91 -25.46
N PHE A 562 -24.01 -27.35 -24.36
CA PHE A 562 -22.69 -27.95 -24.27
C PHE A 562 -22.82 -29.35 -23.67
N THR A 563 -22.14 -30.33 -24.23
CA THR A 563 -22.25 -31.74 -23.80
C THR A 563 -20.88 -32.40 -23.73
N THR A 564 -20.63 -33.12 -22.64
CA THR A 564 -19.52 -34.08 -22.52
C THR A 564 -20.05 -35.50 -22.70
N ALA A 565 -19.24 -36.38 -23.32
CA ALA A 565 -19.60 -37.79 -23.49
C ALA A 565 -18.38 -38.69 -23.68
N GLY A 566 -18.55 -39.98 -23.36
CA GLY A 566 -17.57 -41.04 -23.61
C GLY A 566 -16.39 -41.04 -22.64
N GLY A 567 -15.34 -41.81 -22.99
CA GLY A 567 -14.13 -41.92 -22.19
C GLY A 567 -14.28 -42.67 -20.87
N THR A 568 -13.29 -42.52 -20.00
CA THR A 568 -13.24 -43.03 -18.62
C THR A 568 -12.97 -41.89 -17.64
N GLY A 569 -13.23 -42.10 -16.35
CA GLY A 569 -13.07 -41.09 -15.29
C GLY A 569 -14.33 -40.29 -15.00
N ASP A 570 -14.14 -39.11 -14.40
CA ASP A 570 -15.21 -38.20 -13.98
C ASP A 570 -14.80 -36.74 -14.23
N VAL A 571 -15.53 -36.04 -15.10
CA VAL A 571 -15.26 -34.65 -15.48
C VAL A 571 -16.53 -33.81 -15.46
N ASP A 572 -16.54 -32.83 -14.57
CA ASP A 572 -17.60 -31.84 -14.45
C ASP A 572 -17.54 -30.83 -15.61
N LEU A 573 -18.70 -30.45 -16.11
CA LEU A 573 -18.93 -29.40 -17.08
C LEU A 573 -19.47 -28.13 -16.40
N TYR A 574 -18.76 -27.01 -16.58
CA TYR A 574 -19.24 -25.69 -16.18
C TYR A 574 -19.27 -24.76 -17.39
N VAL A 575 -20.29 -23.91 -17.51
CA VAL A 575 -20.45 -22.95 -18.62
C VAL A 575 -20.81 -21.57 -18.08
N ARG A 576 -20.25 -20.51 -18.67
CA ARG A 576 -20.57 -19.10 -18.36
C ARG A 576 -20.43 -18.18 -19.57
N PHE A 577 -21.28 -17.17 -19.66
CA PHE A 577 -21.27 -16.12 -20.67
C PHE A 577 -20.28 -15.00 -20.33
N GLY A 578 -19.55 -14.49 -21.32
CA GLY A 578 -18.67 -13.32 -21.21
C GLY A 578 -17.34 -13.58 -20.49
N GLU A 579 -17.33 -14.46 -19.49
CA GLU A 579 -16.16 -14.77 -18.65
C GLU A 579 -16.02 -16.28 -18.43
N ALA A 580 -14.81 -16.72 -18.05
CA ALA A 580 -14.57 -18.12 -17.69
C ALA A 580 -15.35 -18.50 -16.41
N PRO A 581 -15.99 -19.68 -16.37
CA PRO A 581 -16.59 -20.19 -15.14
C PRO A 581 -15.52 -20.69 -14.15
N ASP A 582 -15.86 -20.66 -12.88
CA ASP A 582 -15.13 -21.31 -11.78
C ASP A 582 -16.06 -22.26 -11.01
N ALA A 583 -15.59 -22.87 -9.92
CA ALA A 583 -16.37 -23.85 -9.15
C ALA A 583 -17.55 -23.23 -8.35
N SER A 584 -17.54 -21.92 -8.16
CA SER A 584 -18.55 -21.12 -7.45
C SER A 584 -19.38 -20.23 -8.39
N THR A 585 -18.82 -19.76 -9.51
CA THR A 585 -19.48 -18.83 -10.44
C THR A 585 -19.62 -19.42 -11.84
N TYR A 586 -20.86 -19.75 -12.23
CA TYR A 586 -21.22 -20.34 -13.52
C TYR A 586 -22.68 -20.03 -13.86
N ASP A 587 -23.02 -20.04 -15.15
CA ASP A 587 -24.42 -19.96 -15.60
C ASP A 587 -25.08 -21.34 -15.64
N CYS A 588 -24.28 -22.39 -15.84
CA CYS A 588 -24.75 -23.77 -15.84
C CYS A 588 -23.67 -24.74 -15.35
N ARG A 589 -24.11 -25.66 -14.48
CA ARG A 589 -23.43 -26.91 -14.11
C ARG A 589 -24.48 -28.05 -14.03
N PRO A 590 -24.26 -29.24 -14.59
CA PRO A 590 -25.26 -30.32 -14.60
C PRO A 590 -25.42 -31.11 -13.30
N TYR A 591 -24.45 -31.05 -12.36
CA TYR A 591 -24.43 -31.84 -11.13
C TYR A 591 -24.57 -33.36 -11.36
N ALA A 592 -23.98 -33.88 -12.43
CA ALA A 592 -23.96 -35.32 -12.71
C ALA A 592 -22.72 -35.98 -12.08
N SER A 593 -22.59 -37.29 -12.28
CA SER A 593 -21.37 -38.03 -11.99
C SER A 593 -20.95 -38.81 -13.24
N GLY A 594 -19.64 -38.81 -13.51
CA GLY A 594 -19.07 -39.37 -14.72
C GLY A 594 -19.17 -38.43 -15.93
N ASN A 595 -18.45 -38.78 -16.99
CA ASN A 595 -18.17 -37.92 -18.15
C ASN A 595 -19.37 -37.52 -19.05
N ALA A 596 -20.61 -37.90 -18.72
CA ALA A 596 -21.77 -37.79 -19.61
C ALA A 596 -22.70 -36.64 -19.20
N GLU A 597 -22.22 -35.40 -19.31
CA GLU A 597 -22.94 -34.23 -18.82
C GLU A 597 -23.56 -33.38 -19.95
N THR A 598 -24.58 -32.57 -19.62
CA THR A 598 -25.24 -31.66 -20.57
C THR A 598 -25.66 -30.37 -19.89
N CYS A 599 -25.08 -29.26 -20.34
CA CYS A 599 -25.50 -27.92 -20.00
C CYS A 599 -26.34 -27.31 -21.11
N THR A 600 -27.60 -26.95 -20.83
CA THR A 600 -28.49 -26.26 -21.78
C THR A 600 -28.69 -24.82 -21.32
N ILE A 601 -28.39 -23.85 -22.19
CA ILE A 601 -28.52 -22.43 -21.90
C ILE A 601 -29.91 -21.96 -22.34
N THR A 602 -30.75 -21.59 -21.36
CA THR A 602 -32.14 -21.18 -21.58
C THR A 602 -32.26 -19.74 -22.07
N ASN A 603 -31.40 -18.85 -21.59
CA ASN A 603 -31.30 -17.46 -22.03
C ASN A 603 -30.05 -17.27 -22.90
N VAL A 604 -30.18 -17.46 -24.22
CA VAL A 604 -29.05 -17.38 -25.15
C VAL A 604 -28.73 -15.92 -25.47
N GLN A 605 -27.49 -15.53 -25.19
CA GLN A 605 -26.97 -14.18 -25.41
C GLN A 605 -25.96 -14.18 -26.57
N ALA A 606 -25.84 -13.05 -27.27
CA ALA A 606 -24.84 -12.88 -28.32
C ALA A 606 -23.48 -12.58 -27.70
N GLY A 607 -22.45 -13.37 -28.00
CA GLY A 607 -21.10 -13.20 -27.47
C GLY A 607 -20.38 -14.53 -27.23
N THR A 608 -19.32 -14.51 -26.44
CA THR A 608 -18.51 -15.69 -26.12
C THR A 608 -19.06 -16.41 -24.89
N TYR A 609 -19.32 -17.71 -25.02
CA TYR A 609 -19.50 -18.61 -23.89
C TYR A 609 -18.20 -19.35 -23.62
N TYR A 610 -17.78 -19.38 -22.36
CA TYR A 610 -16.63 -20.14 -21.89
C TYR A 610 -17.10 -21.42 -21.20
N VAL A 611 -16.32 -22.47 -21.37
CA VAL A 611 -16.59 -23.81 -20.86
C VAL A 611 -15.36 -24.27 -20.07
N MET A 612 -15.55 -24.69 -18.81
CA MET A 612 -14.53 -25.36 -18.02
C MET A 612 -14.87 -26.85 -17.91
N LEU A 613 -13.88 -27.69 -18.19
CA LEU A 613 -13.86 -29.10 -17.81
C LEU A 613 -13.02 -29.24 -16.55
N ASN A 614 -13.63 -29.64 -15.43
CA ASN A 614 -12.97 -29.83 -14.14
C ASN A 614 -12.89 -31.33 -13.82
N ALA A 615 -11.67 -31.84 -13.67
CA ALA A 615 -11.43 -33.26 -13.42
C ALA A 615 -11.71 -33.62 -11.95
N TYR A 616 -12.94 -34.02 -11.62
CA TYR A 616 -13.26 -34.56 -10.30
C TYR A 616 -12.46 -35.84 -10.02
N SER A 617 -12.25 -36.66 -11.07
CA SER A 617 -11.19 -37.67 -11.11
C SER A 617 -10.43 -37.61 -12.43
N ALA A 618 -9.29 -38.30 -12.52
CA ALA A 618 -8.52 -38.36 -13.76
C ALA A 618 -9.38 -38.99 -14.89
N TYR A 619 -9.53 -38.26 -16.00
CA TYR A 619 -10.37 -38.66 -17.13
C TYR A 619 -9.56 -38.81 -18.42
N SER A 620 -10.06 -39.63 -19.36
CA SER A 620 -9.42 -39.84 -20.66
C SER A 620 -10.41 -40.28 -21.74
N GLY A 621 -10.19 -39.89 -23.00
CA GLY A 621 -11.04 -40.24 -24.13
C GLY A 621 -12.39 -39.50 -24.20
N VAL A 622 -12.56 -38.44 -23.41
CA VAL A 622 -13.82 -37.66 -23.37
C VAL A 622 -13.96 -36.81 -24.63
N THR A 623 -15.21 -36.57 -25.04
CA THR A 623 -15.56 -35.68 -26.14
C THR A 623 -16.41 -34.52 -25.62
N LEU A 624 -16.02 -33.28 -25.94
CA LEU A 624 -16.81 -32.07 -25.69
C LEU A 624 -17.45 -31.59 -27.00
N THR A 625 -18.73 -31.22 -26.99
CA THR A 625 -19.41 -30.57 -28.11
C THR A 625 -20.21 -29.36 -27.63
N GLY A 626 -19.97 -28.19 -28.22
CA GLY A 626 -20.83 -27.01 -28.08
C GLY A 626 -21.69 -26.84 -29.33
N SER A 627 -23.00 -26.62 -29.19
CA SER A 627 -23.93 -26.55 -30.31
C SER A 627 -25.07 -25.56 -30.10
N PHE A 628 -25.46 -24.83 -31.14
CA PHE A 628 -26.64 -23.96 -31.18
C PHE A 628 -27.29 -23.97 -32.57
N THR A 629 -28.58 -23.65 -32.62
CA THR A 629 -29.30 -23.33 -33.86
C THR A 629 -29.10 -21.86 -34.19
N THR A 630 -28.58 -21.55 -35.39
CA THR A 630 -28.49 -20.16 -35.89
C THR A 630 -29.89 -19.58 -36.07
N GLY A 631 -30.19 -18.46 -35.42
CA GLY A 631 -31.46 -17.76 -35.62
C GLY A 631 -31.55 -17.08 -36.97
N THR A 632 -32.75 -17.07 -37.55
CA THR A 632 -33.05 -16.27 -38.74
C THR A 632 -33.39 -14.83 -38.35
N GLY A 633 -32.40 -14.07 -37.86
CA GLY A 633 -32.45 -12.61 -37.77
C GLY A 633 -31.79 -11.99 -36.53
N GLY A 634 -31.32 -10.73 -36.67
CA GLY A 634 -31.19 -9.81 -35.52
C GLY A 634 -29.79 -9.51 -34.97
N GLY A 635 -28.76 -9.37 -35.82
CA GLY A 635 -27.49 -8.75 -35.43
C GLY A 635 -27.35 -7.32 -35.99
N ASN A 636 -27.63 -6.29 -35.18
CA ASN A 636 -27.65 -4.87 -35.62
C ASN A 636 -26.25 -4.23 -35.83
N VAL A 637 -25.21 -5.02 -36.11
CA VAL A 637 -23.84 -4.54 -36.38
C VAL A 637 -23.21 -5.36 -37.50
N LEU A 638 -22.84 -4.72 -38.61
CA LEU A 638 -22.01 -5.34 -39.66
C LEU A 638 -20.57 -5.45 -39.18
N GLN A 639 -19.95 -6.58 -39.49
CA GLN A 639 -18.52 -6.84 -39.29
C GLN A 639 -17.78 -6.72 -40.63
N ASN A 640 -16.50 -6.35 -40.60
CA ASN A 640 -15.74 -6.08 -41.82
C ASN A 640 -15.68 -7.33 -42.71
N ASN A 641 -16.10 -7.18 -43.97
CA ASN A 641 -16.14 -8.23 -44.99
C ASN A 641 -17.10 -9.40 -44.69
N VAL A 642 -17.91 -9.35 -43.62
CA VAL A 642 -18.90 -10.37 -43.27
C VAL A 642 -20.28 -10.02 -43.85
N PRO A 643 -20.89 -10.87 -44.69
CA PRO A 643 -22.24 -10.63 -45.22
C PRO A 643 -23.35 -11.03 -44.23
N VAL A 644 -24.40 -10.22 -44.16
CA VAL A 644 -25.69 -10.54 -43.53
C VAL A 644 -26.67 -10.90 -44.64
N THR A 645 -27.10 -12.16 -44.69
CA THR A 645 -27.94 -12.73 -45.77
C THR A 645 -29.41 -12.84 -45.34
N GLY A 646 -30.31 -13.13 -46.29
CA GLY A 646 -31.72 -13.44 -45.99
C GLY A 646 -32.62 -12.22 -45.70
N ILE A 647 -32.11 -11.00 -45.88
CA ILE A 647 -32.85 -9.77 -45.57
C ILE A 647 -34.06 -9.65 -46.51
N SER A 648 -35.22 -9.42 -45.93
CA SER A 648 -36.51 -9.37 -46.63
C SER A 648 -37.34 -8.20 -46.08
N GLY A 649 -38.23 -7.63 -46.90
CA GLY A 649 -39.03 -6.47 -46.50
C GLY A 649 -40.21 -6.18 -47.43
N ALA A 650 -41.23 -5.54 -46.89
CA ALA A 650 -42.43 -5.14 -47.64
C ALA A 650 -42.18 -3.87 -48.46
N SER A 651 -42.90 -3.71 -49.57
CA SER A 651 -42.90 -2.47 -50.35
C SER A 651 -43.29 -1.26 -49.49
N GLY A 652 -42.62 -0.14 -49.73
CA GLY A 652 -42.81 1.11 -49.00
C GLY A 652 -42.10 1.19 -47.65
N SER A 653 -41.70 0.05 -47.08
CA SER A 653 -41.22 -0.09 -45.69
C SER A 653 -39.71 -0.22 -45.60
N PHE A 654 -39.14 0.39 -44.56
CA PHE A 654 -37.76 0.09 -44.14
C PHE A 654 -37.69 -1.22 -43.35
N THR A 655 -36.49 -1.78 -43.23
CA THR A 655 -36.16 -2.73 -42.15
C THR A 655 -36.59 -2.16 -40.79
N SER A 656 -37.18 -3.00 -39.93
CA SER A 656 -37.61 -2.61 -38.59
C SER A 656 -36.42 -2.13 -37.76
N GLU A 657 -35.34 -2.91 -37.82
CA GLU A 657 -34.05 -2.60 -37.20
C GLU A 657 -33.14 -1.76 -38.10
N TRP A 658 -32.23 -1.02 -37.47
CA TRP A 658 -31.10 -0.38 -38.15
C TRP A 658 -29.83 -1.23 -37.96
N ILE A 659 -29.04 -1.35 -39.02
CA ILE A 659 -27.82 -2.13 -39.02
C ILE A 659 -26.65 -1.14 -38.93
N THR A 660 -25.88 -1.18 -37.85
CA THR A 660 -24.76 -0.26 -37.64
C THR A 660 -23.44 -0.78 -38.23
N VAL A 661 -22.52 0.13 -38.53
CA VAL A 661 -21.12 -0.18 -38.88
C VAL A 661 -20.23 0.70 -38.02
N ASP A 662 -19.39 0.10 -37.19
CA ASP A 662 -18.37 0.82 -36.42
C ASP A 662 -17.09 0.93 -37.24
N VAL A 663 -16.75 2.16 -37.66
CA VAL A 663 -15.67 2.40 -38.61
C VAL A 663 -14.59 3.29 -37.98
N PRO A 664 -13.30 2.93 -38.08
CA PRO A 664 -12.19 3.82 -37.74
C PRO A 664 -12.17 5.09 -38.62
N ALA A 665 -11.53 6.16 -38.14
CA ALA A 665 -11.31 7.36 -38.95
C ALA A 665 -10.42 7.07 -40.18
N ASN A 666 -10.63 7.84 -41.25
CA ASN A 666 -9.81 7.83 -42.48
C ASN A 666 -9.74 6.48 -43.23
N LYS A 667 -10.76 5.62 -43.09
CA LYS A 667 -10.93 4.43 -43.93
C LYS A 667 -11.87 4.70 -45.10
N LYS A 668 -11.78 3.85 -46.14
CA LYS A 668 -12.77 3.81 -47.23
C LYS A 668 -13.77 2.71 -46.92
N VAL A 669 -15.00 3.07 -46.57
CA VAL A 669 -16.09 2.11 -46.40
C VAL A 669 -16.81 1.91 -47.72
N THR A 670 -17.09 0.66 -48.07
CA THR A 670 -18.05 0.32 -49.14
C THR A 670 -19.13 -0.58 -48.55
N ILE A 671 -20.38 -0.12 -48.54
CA ILE A 671 -21.55 -0.89 -48.11
C ILE A 671 -22.33 -1.27 -49.36
N THR A 672 -22.66 -2.55 -49.52
CA THR A 672 -23.31 -3.09 -50.72
C THR A 672 -24.47 -4.00 -50.36
N THR A 673 -25.57 -3.91 -51.11
CA THR A 673 -26.59 -4.98 -51.16
C THR A 673 -26.41 -5.81 -52.42
N SER A 674 -26.77 -7.10 -52.37
CA SER A 674 -26.78 -7.97 -53.54
C SER A 674 -27.71 -9.19 -53.39
N GLY A 675 -28.07 -9.78 -54.53
CA GLY A 675 -28.86 -11.01 -54.59
C GLY A 675 -30.34 -10.84 -54.20
N GLY A 676 -31.01 -11.96 -53.92
CA GLY A 676 -32.44 -11.98 -53.60
C GLY A 676 -33.36 -11.67 -54.79
N THR A 677 -34.63 -11.39 -54.49
CA THR A 677 -35.67 -10.96 -55.43
C THR A 677 -36.30 -9.64 -54.98
N GLY A 678 -37.02 -8.96 -55.88
CA GLY A 678 -37.67 -7.67 -55.60
C GLY A 678 -36.78 -6.46 -55.91
N ASP A 679 -37.04 -5.36 -55.20
CA ASP A 679 -36.37 -4.07 -55.39
C ASP A 679 -36.14 -3.38 -54.04
N ALA A 680 -34.88 -3.24 -53.64
CA ALA A 680 -34.45 -2.94 -52.27
C ALA A 680 -33.41 -1.80 -52.24
N ASP A 681 -33.88 -0.60 -51.90
CA ASP A 681 -33.07 0.62 -51.76
C ASP A 681 -32.19 0.56 -50.51
N LEU A 682 -30.90 0.89 -50.64
CA LEU A 682 -29.93 1.07 -49.57
C LEU A 682 -29.88 2.53 -49.10
N PHE A 683 -29.96 2.73 -47.79
CA PHE A 683 -29.82 4.03 -47.14
C PHE A 683 -28.72 3.96 -46.06
N VAL A 684 -27.78 4.92 -46.08
CA VAL A 684 -26.67 5.00 -45.12
C VAL A 684 -26.56 6.41 -44.54
N LYS A 685 -26.33 6.53 -43.23
CA LYS A 685 -26.07 7.81 -42.55
C LYS A 685 -25.14 7.68 -41.33
N PHE A 686 -24.23 8.63 -41.13
CA PHE A 686 -23.39 8.75 -39.95
C PHE A 686 -24.16 9.30 -38.74
N GLY A 687 -23.90 8.74 -37.56
CA GLY A 687 -24.37 9.25 -36.26
C GLY A 687 -25.88 9.16 -35.98
N SER A 688 -26.72 8.84 -36.97
CA SER A 688 -28.18 8.76 -36.82
C SER A 688 -28.82 7.88 -37.89
N SER A 689 -30.02 7.36 -37.60
CA SER A 689 -30.77 6.50 -38.52
C SER A 689 -31.22 7.27 -39.77
N PRO A 690 -31.01 6.76 -41.00
CA PRO A 690 -31.44 7.44 -42.21
C PRO A 690 -32.96 7.38 -42.42
N THR A 691 -33.50 8.39 -43.10
CA THR A 691 -34.89 8.46 -43.57
C THR A 691 -34.94 8.58 -45.09
N THR A 692 -36.14 8.61 -45.68
CA THR A 692 -36.32 8.88 -47.13
C THR A 692 -35.85 10.27 -47.57
N THR A 693 -35.67 11.21 -46.64
CA THR A 693 -35.27 12.61 -46.90
C THR A 693 -33.96 13.02 -46.24
N VAL A 694 -33.42 12.20 -45.32
CA VAL A 694 -32.20 12.48 -44.56
C VAL A 694 -31.28 11.26 -44.59
N TYR A 695 -30.27 11.30 -45.44
CA TYR A 695 -29.26 10.25 -45.62
C TYR A 695 -27.93 10.89 -46.07
N ASP A 696 -26.83 10.17 -45.90
CA ASP A 696 -25.51 10.58 -46.41
C ASP A 696 -25.19 9.87 -47.72
N CYS A 697 -25.72 8.66 -47.91
CA CYS A 697 -25.72 7.96 -49.19
C CYS A 697 -27.02 7.17 -49.38
N ARG A 698 -27.58 7.29 -50.59
CA ARG A 698 -28.67 6.48 -51.12
C ARG A 698 -28.44 6.33 -52.64
N PRO A 699 -28.18 5.12 -53.16
CA PRO A 699 -28.12 4.90 -54.59
C PRO A 699 -29.51 5.09 -55.23
N TYR A 700 -29.53 5.22 -56.55
CA TYR A 700 -30.75 5.39 -57.36
C TYR A 700 -30.76 4.32 -58.44
N LEU A 701 -30.58 3.06 -58.03
CA LEU A 701 -30.56 1.91 -58.92
C LEU A 701 -31.90 1.19 -58.83
N SER A 702 -32.16 0.31 -59.81
CA SER A 702 -33.32 -0.57 -59.82
C SER A 702 -32.89 -2.00 -59.51
N GLY A 703 -33.56 -2.63 -58.56
CA GLY A 703 -33.24 -3.96 -58.07
C GLY A 703 -32.20 -3.96 -56.95
N ASN A 704 -32.00 -5.12 -56.34
CA ASN A 704 -31.32 -5.26 -55.04
C ASN A 704 -29.79 -5.00 -55.03
N ASN A 705 -29.16 -4.66 -56.16
CA ASN A 705 -27.70 -4.53 -56.29
C ASN A 705 -27.25 -3.07 -56.11
N GLU A 706 -27.21 -2.60 -54.86
CA GLU A 706 -26.86 -1.22 -54.52
C GLU A 706 -25.49 -1.09 -53.86
N SER A 707 -24.87 0.09 -53.95
CA SER A 707 -23.53 0.35 -53.41
C SER A 707 -23.34 1.79 -52.94
N CYS A 708 -22.95 1.94 -51.68
CA CYS A 708 -22.57 3.19 -51.05
C CYS A 708 -21.07 3.18 -50.69
N ALA A 709 -20.29 4.05 -51.33
CA ALA A 709 -18.86 4.20 -51.08
C ALA A 709 -18.56 5.54 -50.38
N ILE A 710 -17.99 5.46 -49.17
CA ILE A 710 -17.59 6.61 -48.35
C ILE A 710 -16.06 6.64 -48.34
N THR A 711 -15.48 7.66 -48.97
CA THR A 711 -14.04 7.70 -49.31
C THR A 711 -13.12 8.06 -48.15
N LYS A 712 -13.63 8.81 -47.16
CA LYS A 712 -12.97 9.07 -45.87
C LYS A 712 -14.02 9.07 -44.78
N THR A 713 -13.87 8.19 -43.80
CA THR A 713 -14.80 8.05 -42.68
C THR A 713 -14.40 8.91 -41.47
N THR A 714 -15.41 9.40 -40.75
CA THR A 714 -15.25 9.86 -39.37
C THR A 714 -15.30 8.65 -38.46
N ALA A 715 -14.52 8.63 -37.38
CA ALA A 715 -14.62 7.56 -36.38
C ALA A 715 -16.01 7.55 -35.74
N GLY A 716 -16.71 6.41 -35.80
CA GLY A 716 -18.03 6.24 -35.19
C GLY A 716 -18.99 5.37 -36.00
N LYS A 717 -20.27 5.47 -35.65
CA LYS A 717 -21.34 4.61 -36.18
C LYS A 717 -21.96 5.16 -37.46
N TYR A 718 -21.94 4.33 -38.50
CA TYR A 718 -22.79 4.49 -39.68
C TYR A 718 -24.02 3.59 -39.54
N TYR A 719 -25.21 4.17 -39.65
CA TYR A 719 -26.49 3.49 -39.62
C TYR A 719 -26.93 3.17 -41.04
N VAL A 720 -27.26 1.90 -41.27
CA VAL A 720 -27.72 1.36 -42.54
C VAL A 720 -29.16 0.89 -42.39
N LYS A 721 -30.02 1.24 -43.35
CA LYS A 721 -31.35 0.65 -43.52
C LYS A 721 -31.54 0.23 -44.97
N ILE A 722 -32.37 -0.78 -45.18
CA ILE A 722 -32.84 -1.17 -46.50
C ILE A 722 -34.33 -0.85 -46.57
N ARG A 723 -34.82 -0.34 -47.71
CA ARG A 723 -36.23 -0.01 -47.94
C ARG A 723 -36.73 -0.73 -49.18
N GLY A 724 -37.89 -1.37 -49.08
CA GLY A 724 -38.53 -1.95 -50.26
C GLY A 724 -39.08 -0.85 -51.16
N TYR A 725 -38.53 -0.66 -52.36
CA TYR A 725 -39.26 0.02 -53.42
C TYR A 725 -40.42 -0.88 -53.84
N SER A 726 -40.12 -2.15 -54.15
CA SER A 726 -41.09 -3.26 -54.15
C SER A 726 -40.85 -4.19 -52.95
N ALA A 727 -41.67 -5.23 -52.77
CA ALA A 727 -41.39 -6.23 -51.74
C ALA A 727 -40.19 -7.08 -52.16
N TYR A 728 -39.22 -7.25 -51.27
CA TYR A 728 -37.96 -7.94 -51.54
C TYR A 728 -37.70 -9.08 -50.56
N SER A 729 -36.92 -10.08 -50.99
CA SER A 729 -36.61 -11.26 -50.19
C SER A 729 -35.23 -11.82 -50.51
N GLY A 730 -34.55 -12.36 -49.50
CA GLY A 730 -33.25 -13.04 -49.66
C GLY A 730 -32.06 -12.12 -49.98
N VAL A 731 -32.18 -10.81 -49.76
CA VAL A 731 -31.11 -9.84 -50.01
C VAL A 731 -29.95 -10.04 -49.05
N THR A 732 -28.74 -9.85 -49.54
CA THR A 732 -27.50 -9.86 -48.77
C THR A 732 -26.97 -8.45 -48.61
N LEU A 733 -26.65 -8.04 -47.38
CA LEU A 733 -25.97 -6.77 -47.07
C LEU A 733 -24.54 -7.06 -46.62
N LYS A 734 -23.57 -6.28 -47.09
CA LYS A 734 -22.16 -6.44 -46.74
C LYS A 734 -21.48 -5.08 -46.63
N ALA A 735 -20.50 -4.94 -45.74
CA ALA A 735 -19.65 -3.76 -45.66
C ALA A 735 -18.17 -4.15 -45.62
N VAL A 736 -17.31 -3.32 -46.22
CA VAL A 736 -15.85 -3.54 -46.34
C VAL A 736 -15.11 -2.22 -46.06
N TRP A 737 -14.10 -2.22 -45.17
CA TRP A 737 -13.33 -1.04 -44.76
C TRP A 737 -11.90 -1.31 -44.23
#